data_AF-A0A7S2RPS4-F1
#
_entry.id   AF-A0A7S2RPS4-F1
#
_cell.length_a   1.000
_cell.length_b   1.000
_cell.length_c   1.000
_cell.angle_alpha   90.00
_cell.angle_beta   90.00
_cell.angle_gamma   90.00
#
_symmetry.space_group_name_H-M   'P 1'
#
loop_
_entity.id
_entity.type
_entity.pdbx_description
1 polymer ?
#
loop_
_entity_poly.entity_id
_entity_poly.type
_entity_poly.pdbx_seq_one_letter_code
_entity_poly.pdbx_strand_id
1 'polypeptide(L)'
;AVYGIVGIALLPTFAVIRGFGYGVESRLFIVNALILVLALGLFMVTLPIVVWVVKTLLIGKRQTSRTVAPFSWKHFRIWVVDRLWDMIVGWIAETFGGTAILPIIYRAFGAKIGRNVFLDDTVLRNPELVEIGDGSIIERNAILETFVELPSGSIMLDDVKVGSRCIIEPNTVLGLGCKIGDGAVVCALTHIERRRVVEENVEVKSLESRDIGSPDMVGKMDKGKGPPGPADDHDEVVYALEEMSQSVPMILFQMFQSLLVQTPFLIFVLLRGCVIGEILNSGASTELYFVLGFILLFPFISIFINFVTLGLVFGVRKLIMPKSLSARAYRVDSFKFSCCWAGIKLFENCIASYKQTVFSRIAILLCGGVVDLADVLGVEALEPSLFSSGSGSFMANGVQVRPVSFTRTGCAHFDRVEIGDACQLFDRAVIKPGVCLERNIKIGAVTAVDKAEICENQIMFGIPCIQKKIAPLEGVVHGSNLMLVILQDSILQYSNWLFAGIPRVLLMSLGLLVVLNMSHWGWLVLVSVFGTPILCLLYAVLVLCIGVCLKWVLIGKFKEGEMGSFFLWELVNNILHGAPRSVLCAVDLKPLTSLFYRLLGAKIGERVHLDPNCLILEADLTSIGDDTWVESFSTLFCHTFNYSKLQLLPVKVGNNAVVGQNSVVLPGCVIDDDTELCPLTALLPNQHISGGTFTGSPATLKSPC
;
A
#
# COMPACT_ATOMS: atom_id res chain seq x y z
N ALA A 1 20.79 8.79 -15.09
CA ALA A 1 21.08 9.57 -13.87
C ALA A 1 20.73 8.76 -12.60
N VAL A 2 19.45 8.43 -12.39
CA VAL A 2 18.94 7.70 -11.21
C VAL A 2 19.73 6.40 -10.92
N TYR A 3 19.86 5.50 -11.91
CA TYR A 3 20.64 4.25 -11.73
C TYR A 3 22.13 4.48 -11.41
N GLY A 4 22.73 5.58 -11.88
CA GLY A 4 24.11 5.93 -11.53
C GLY A 4 24.25 6.33 -10.05
N ILE A 5 23.25 7.00 -9.50
CA ILE A 5 23.20 7.41 -8.08
C ILE A 5 23.03 6.19 -7.18
N VAL A 6 22.18 5.23 -7.57
CA VAL A 6 22.07 3.93 -6.90
C VAL A 6 23.41 3.19 -6.93
N GLY A 7 24.14 3.26 -8.04
CA GLY A 7 25.49 2.71 -8.15
C GLY A 7 26.49 3.28 -7.13
N ILE A 8 26.39 4.58 -6.82
CA ILE A 8 27.22 5.22 -5.79
C ILE A 8 26.87 4.70 -4.40
N ALA A 9 25.58 4.54 -4.09
CA ALA A 9 25.13 4.01 -2.80
C ALA A 9 25.60 2.56 -2.54
N LEU A 10 25.92 1.80 -3.60
CA LEU A 10 26.45 0.44 -3.53
C LEU A 10 27.96 0.36 -3.24
N LEU A 11 28.72 1.46 -3.33
CA LEU A 11 30.18 1.43 -3.13
C LEU A 11 30.60 0.95 -1.73
N PRO A 12 29.98 1.41 -0.62
CA PRO A 12 30.33 0.91 0.72
C PRO A 12 29.97 -0.57 0.90
N THR A 13 28.81 -0.98 0.39
CA THR A 13 28.37 -2.38 0.34
C THR A 13 29.40 -3.26 -0.38
N PHE A 14 29.91 -2.79 -1.50
CA PHE A 14 30.94 -3.47 -2.27
C PHE A 14 32.28 -3.57 -1.52
N ALA A 15 32.69 -2.50 -0.83
CA ALA A 15 33.90 -2.52 -0.02
C ALA A 15 33.84 -3.55 1.11
N VAL A 16 32.67 -3.74 1.73
CA VAL A 16 32.43 -4.79 2.74
C VAL A 16 32.55 -6.18 2.11
N ILE A 17 31.84 -6.44 1.01
CA ILE A 17 31.88 -7.75 0.32
C ILE A 17 33.33 -8.11 -0.08
N ARG A 18 34.10 -7.15 -0.60
CA ARG A 18 35.51 -7.37 -0.95
C ARG A 18 36.44 -7.48 0.25
N GLY A 19 36.27 -6.65 1.27
CA GLY A 19 37.15 -6.59 2.44
C GLY A 19 37.14 -7.90 3.24
N PHE A 20 36.01 -8.60 3.26
CA PHE A 20 35.89 -9.93 3.86
C PHE A 20 36.34 -11.07 2.93
N GLY A 21 36.90 -10.76 1.76
CA GLY A 21 37.40 -11.76 0.83
C GLY A 21 36.31 -12.69 0.32
N TYR A 22 35.13 -12.16 0.00
CA TYR A 22 34.03 -12.94 -0.56
C TYR A 22 34.45 -13.56 -1.90
N GLY A 23 35.01 -14.75 -1.82
CA GLY A 23 35.34 -15.64 -2.92
C GLY A 23 34.46 -16.88 -2.82
N VAL A 24 34.07 -17.40 -3.98
CA VAL A 24 33.28 -18.62 -4.15
C VAL A 24 33.90 -19.84 -3.43
N GLU A 25 35.18 -19.76 -3.02
CA GLU A 25 35.94 -20.83 -2.36
C GLU A 25 35.71 -20.97 -0.84
N SER A 26 35.00 -20.05 -0.18
CA SER A 26 34.81 -20.10 1.27
C SER A 26 33.74 -21.13 1.68
N ARG A 27 34.18 -22.28 2.22
CA ARG A 27 33.34 -23.42 2.67
C ARG A 27 32.38 -23.13 3.84
N LEU A 28 32.24 -21.89 4.29
CA LEU A 28 31.46 -21.48 5.46
C LEU A 28 30.25 -20.63 5.03
N PHE A 29 29.18 -21.31 4.62
CA PHE A 29 27.88 -20.73 4.20
C PHE A 29 27.36 -19.61 5.13
N ILE A 30 27.48 -19.80 6.45
CA ILE A 30 26.98 -18.86 7.46
C ILE A 30 27.74 -17.52 7.40
N VAL A 31 29.06 -17.54 7.19
CA VAL A 31 29.87 -16.33 7.14
C VAL A 31 29.50 -15.48 5.92
N ASN A 32 29.30 -16.13 4.77
CA ASN A 32 28.86 -15.47 3.54
C ASN A 32 27.46 -14.87 3.66
N ALA A 33 26.53 -15.61 4.26
CA ALA A 33 25.19 -15.09 4.54
C ALA A 33 25.24 -13.85 5.45
N LEU A 34 26.06 -13.87 6.51
CA LEU A 34 26.23 -12.73 7.42
C LEU A 34 26.84 -11.50 6.72
N ILE A 35 27.87 -11.70 5.88
CA ILE A 35 28.46 -10.61 5.08
C ILE A 35 27.42 -9.99 4.15
N LEU A 36 26.59 -10.81 3.50
CA LEU A 36 25.54 -10.33 2.61
C LEU A 36 24.46 -9.55 3.36
N VAL A 37 24.06 -10.00 4.55
CA VAL A 37 23.13 -9.27 5.42
C VAL A 37 23.71 -7.92 5.85
N LEU A 38 24.98 -7.88 6.25
CA LEU A 38 25.67 -6.62 6.60
C LEU A 38 25.77 -5.67 5.40
N ALA A 39 26.10 -6.21 4.23
CA ALA A 39 26.19 -5.50 2.97
C ALA A 39 24.84 -4.86 2.57
N LEU A 40 23.74 -5.60 2.67
CA LEU A 40 22.39 -5.11 2.42
C LEU A 40 21.96 -4.07 3.46
N GLY A 41 22.23 -4.33 4.74
CA GLY A 41 21.96 -3.36 5.81
C GLY A 41 22.69 -2.03 5.58
N LEU A 42 23.95 -2.09 5.15
CA LEU A 42 24.71 -0.89 4.79
C LEU A 42 24.11 -0.15 3.59
N PHE A 43 23.67 -0.87 2.55
CA PHE A 43 23.00 -0.28 1.39
C PHE A 43 21.72 0.48 1.78
N MET A 44 20.93 -0.12 2.68
CA MET A 44 19.69 0.48 3.19
C MET A 44 19.94 1.79 3.96
N VAL A 45 21.14 1.98 4.52
CA VAL A 45 21.55 3.23 5.19
C VAL A 45 22.18 4.21 4.21
N THR A 46 23.03 3.75 3.31
CA THR A 46 23.77 4.63 2.38
C THR A 46 22.86 5.24 1.32
N LEU A 47 21.85 4.50 0.83
CA LEU A 47 20.97 4.98 -0.22
C LEU A 47 20.16 6.23 0.21
N PRO A 48 19.47 6.27 1.37
CA PRO A 48 18.84 7.48 1.87
C PRO A 48 19.80 8.67 2.04
N ILE A 49 21.02 8.42 2.53
CA ILE A 49 22.04 9.48 2.69
C ILE A 49 22.44 10.06 1.33
N VAL A 50 22.66 9.22 0.32
CA VAL A 50 22.99 9.66 -1.03
C VAL A 50 21.83 10.47 -1.63
N VAL A 51 20.59 10.00 -1.47
CA VAL A 51 19.40 10.74 -1.93
C VAL A 51 19.29 12.09 -1.23
N TRP A 52 19.55 12.15 0.09
CA TRP A 52 19.57 13.39 0.86
C TRP A 52 20.63 14.39 0.37
N VAL A 53 21.86 13.91 0.10
CA VAL A 53 22.94 14.74 -0.47
C VAL A 53 22.55 15.25 -1.85
N VAL A 54 22.09 14.38 -2.74
CA VAL A 54 21.68 14.76 -4.10
C VAL A 54 20.53 15.76 -4.08
N LYS A 55 19.52 15.54 -3.22
CA LYS A 55 18.41 16.49 -3.01
C LYS A 55 18.93 17.85 -2.58
N THR A 56 19.86 17.89 -1.63
CA THR A 56 20.47 19.13 -1.12
C THR A 56 21.24 19.87 -2.21
N LEU A 57 21.97 19.15 -3.07
CA LEU A 57 22.71 19.74 -4.20
C LEU A 57 21.78 20.21 -5.34
N LEU A 58 20.74 19.44 -5.65
CA LEU A 58 19.84 19.73 -6.78
C LEU A 58 18.74 20.71 -6.42
N ILE A 59 18.23 20.78 -5.20
CA ILE A 59 17.06 21.61 -4.88
C ILE A 59 17.33 22.59 -3.72
N GLY A 60 18.32 22.29 -2.87
CA GLY A 60 18.62 23.10 -1.70
C GLY A 60 17.63 22.85 -0.56
N LYS A 61 17.37 23.89 0.25
CA LYS A 61 16.69 23.77 1.55
C LYS A 61 15.17 23.90 1.51
N ARG A 62 14.58 24.63 0.55
CA ARG A 62 13.12 24.78 0.42
C ARG A 62 12.69 25.29 -0.95
N GLN A 63 11.79 24.57 -1.62
CA GLN A 63 11.10 25.07 -2.81
C GLN A 63 10.11 26.17 -2.44
N THR A 64 10.30 27.38 -2.98
CA THR A 64 9.43 28.55 -2.75
C THR A 64 8.50 28.86 -3.91
N SER A 65 8.65 28.19 -5.06
CA SER A 65 7.79 28.43 -6.23
C SER A 65 6.53 27.58 -6.15
N ARG A 66 5.38 28.26 -6.21
CA ARG A 66 4.06 27.60 -6.20
C ARG A 66 3.71 26.85 -7.47
N THR A 67 4.23 27.32 -8.61
CA THR A 67 4.00 26.66 -9.90
C THR A 67 5.29 26.67 -10.70
N VAL A 68 5.63 25.52 -11.30
CA VAL A 68 6.83 25.31 -12.08
C VAL A 68 6.42 24.87 -13.47
N ALA A 69 6.83 25.65 -14.48
CA ALA A 69 6.50 25.37 -15.88
C ALA A 69 7.05 24.00 -16.32
N PRO A 70 6.32 23.28 -17.19
CA PRO A 70 6.75 22.00 -17.74
C PRO A 70 8.08 22.14 -18.47
N PHE A 71 8.88 21.08 -18.48
CA PHE A 71 10.17 20.99 -19.21
C PHE A 71 11.23 22.05 -18.86
N SER A 72 11.00 22.91 -17.87
CA SER A 72 12.01 23.84 -17.38
C SER A 72 13.15 23.10 -16.67
N TRP A 73 14.35 23.70 -16.59
CA TRP A 73 15.46 23.12 -15.82
C TRP A 73 15.09 22.90 -14.35
N LYS A 74 14.24 23.77 -13.80
CA LYS A 74 13.70 23.62 -12.45
C LYS A 74 12.77 22.40 -12.34
N HIS A 75 11.85 22.22 -13.30
CA HIS A 75 11.00 21.04 -13.40
C HIS A 75 11.84 19.76 -13.46
N PHE A 76 12.86 19.72 -14.31
CA PHE A 76 13.76 18.57 -14.41
C PHE A 76 14.48 18.25 -13.09
N ARG A 77 15.02 19.26 -12.38
CA ARG A 77 15.67 19.06 -11.07
C ARG A 77 14.70 18.51 -10.03
N ILE A 78 13.46 19.03 -9.99
CA ILE A 78 12.40 18.54 -9.12
C ILE A 78 12.07 17.09 -9.46
N TRP A 79 11.85 16.80 -10.73
CA TRP A 79 11.55 15.45 -11.22
C TRP A 79 12.63 14.44 -10.85
N VAL A 80 13.93 14.76 -11.00
CA VAL A 80 15.02 13.84 -10.62
C VAL A 80 14.99 13.54 -9.12
N VAL A 81 14.80 14.55 -8.27
CA VAL A 81 14.74 14.35 -6.81
C VAL A 81 13.48 13.58 -6.42
N ASP A 82 12.35 13.90 -7.02
CA ASP A 82 11.08 13.20 -6.80
C ASP A 82 11.21 11.70 -7.13
N ARG A 83 11.79 11.35 -8.28
CA ARG A 83 12.08 9.94 -8.63
C ARG A 83 13.02 9.24 -7.66
N LEU A 84 14.07 9.92 -7.18
CA LEU A 84 15.00 9.35 -6.19
C LEU A 84 14.33 9.16 -4.82
N TRP A 85 13.46 10.09 -4.45
CA TRP A 85 12.71 10.04 -3.21
C TRP A 85 11.65 8.94 -3.25
N ASP A 86 10.89 8.83 -4.34
CA ASP A 86 9.89 7.79 -4.58
C ASP A 86 10.48 6.37 -4.43
N MET A 87 11.77 6.18 -4.77
CA MET A 87 12.47 4.91 -4.62
C MET A 87 12.68 4.47 -3.17
N ILE A 88 12.80 5.41 -2.23
CA ILE A 88 13.16 5.12 -0.83
C ILE A 88 12.03 5.39 0.14
N VAL A 89 11.15 6.35 -0.15
CA VAL A 89 10.18 6.86 0.83
C VAL A 89 9.16 5.80 1.25
N GLY A 90 8.68 4.99 0.31
CA GLY A 90 7.74 3.91 0.62
C GLY A 90 8.36 2.89 1.58
N TRP A 91 9.60 2.46 1.29
CA TRP A 91 10.33 1.54 2.18
C TRP A 91 10.61 2.16 3.56
N ILE A 92 10.98 3.44 3.61
CA ILE A 92 11.20 4.16 4.88
C ILE A 92 9.90 4.20 5.69
N ALA A 93 8.77 4.58 5.07
CA ALA A 93 7.48 4.67 5.74
C ALA A 93 6.97 3.30 6.20
N GLU A 94 7.14 2.24 5.41
CA GLU A 94 6.76 0.88 5.76
C GLU A 94 7.62 0.28 6.88
N THR A 95 8.92 0.62 6.91
CA THR A 95 9.89 0.06 7.89
C THR A 95 9.88 0.82 9.21
N PHE A 96 9.83 2.15 9.16
CA PHE A 96 9.95 3.02 10.34
C PHE A 96 8.64 3.67 10.75
N GLY A 97 7.58 3.47 9.98
CA GLY A 97 6.24 3.90 10.33
C GLY A 97 5.86 3.48 11.74
N GLY A 98 5.00 4.24 12.40
CA GLY A 98 4.58 4.04 13.79
C GLY A 98 5.68 4.13 14.85
N THR A 99 6.91 4.50 14.51
CA THR A 99 8.03 4.69 15.45
C THR A 99 8.49 6.14 15.48
N ALA A 100 9.18 6.55 16.55
CA ALA A 100 9.81 7.87 16.64
C ALA A 100 10.94 8.11 15.60
N ILE A 101 11.43 7.07 14.94
CA ILE A 101 12.49 7.20 13.93
C ILE A 101 11.96 7.88 12.66
N LEU A 102 10.72 7.61 12.25
CA LEU A 102 10.17 8.18 11.02
C LEU A 102 10.09 9.72 11.06
N PRO A 103 9.56 10.37 12.12
CA PRO A 103 9.65 11.81 12.30
C PRO A 103 11.09 12.37 12.24
N ILE A 104 12.07 11.66 12.82
CA ILE A 104 13.49 12.08 12.79
C ILE A 104 14.02 12.08 11.35
N ILE A 105 13.73 11.02 10.58
CA ILE A 105 14.13 10.93 9.18
C ILE A 105 13.48 12.07 8.39
N TYR A 106 12.18 12.29 8.51
CA TYR A 106 11.50 13.37 7.78
C TYR A 106 11.99 14.78 8.17
N ARG A 107 12.31 15.02 9.45
CA ARG A 107 12.99 16.26 9.87
C ARG A 107 14.33 16.45 9.19
N ALA A 108 15.14 15.39 9.05
CA ALA A 108 16.42 15.46 8.35
C ALA A 108 16.26 15.83 6.85
N PHE A 109 15.15 15.42 6.21
CA PHE A 109 14.81 15.80 4.84
C PHE A 109 14.14 17.18 4.70
N GLY A 110 13.83 17.84 5.81
CA GLY A 110 13.38 19.24 5.87
C GLY A 110 11.98 19.47 6.42
N ALA A 111 11.25 18.43 6.81
CA ALA A 111 9.93 18.60 7.43
C ALA A 111 10.03 19.26 8.80
N LYS A 112 8.99 20.02 9.16
CA LYS A 112 8.84 20.58 10.51
C LYS A 112 7.86 19.73 11.29
N ILE A 113 8.36 18.79 12.07
CA ILE A 113 7.53 17.85 12.83
C ILE A 113 7.81 18.04 14.31
N GLY A 114 6.76 18.33 15.07
CA GLY A 114 6.78 18.50 16.51
C GLY A 114 7.15 17.23 17.30
N ARG A 115 7.02 17.31 18.62
CA ARG A 115 7.25 16.24 19.58
C ARG A 115 6.04 15.32 19.68
N ASN A 116 6.27 14.05 20.01
CA ASN A 116 5.23 13.04 20.23
C ASN A 116 4.24 12.91 19.04
N VAL A 117 4.73 13.17 17.82
CA VAL A 117 3.94 12.98 16.60
C VAL A 117 3.99 11.51 16.21
N PHE A 118 2.82 10.91 16.07
CA PHE A 118 2.68 9.56 15.55
C PHE A 118 2.35 9.61 14.07
N LEU A 119 3.23 9.05 13.26
CA LEU A 119 3.00 8.80 11.84
C LEU A 119 2.93 7.29 11.70
N ASP A 120 1.84 6.70 11.21
CA ASP A 120 1.82 5.26 10.89
C ASP A 120 2.66 5.00 9.63
N ASP A 121 2.10 4.66 8.48
CA ASP A 121 2.85 4.49 7.22
C ASP A 121 2.81 5.73 6.31
N THR A 122 2.71 6.91 6.90
CA THR A 122 2.56 8.17 6.16
C THR A 122 3.75 8.43 5.25
N VAL A 123 3.50 8.48 3.93
CA VAL A 123 4.48 8.84 2.91
C VAL A 123 4.47 10.35 2.69
N LEU A 124 5.55 11.05 3.04
CA LEU A 124 5.70 12.48 2.75
C LEU A 124 6.50 12.69 1.48
N ARG A 125 5.84 12.98 0.35
CA ARG A 125 6.50 13.15 -0.96
C ARG A 125 7.47 14.33 -0.99
N ASN A 126 7.11 15.47 -0.40
CA ASN A 126 8.03 16.61 -0.24
C ASN A 126 8.08 17.05 1.24
N PRO A 127 8.94 16.42 2.06
CA PRO A 127 9.01 16.69 3.50
C PRO A 127 9.18 18.18 3.83
N GLU A 128 9.97 18.92 3.04
CA GLU A 128 10.20 20.37 3.24
C GLU A 128 8.97 21.28 3.09
N LEU A 129 7.86 20.76 2.58
CA LEU A 129 6.57 21.45 2.45
C LEU A 129 5.57 21.05 3.54
N VAL A 130 5.97 20.19 4.48
CA VAL A 130 5.09 19.65 5.53
C VAL A 130 5.46 20.22 6.89
N GLU A 131 4.44 20.70 7.61
CA GLU A 131 4.54 21.14 9.00
C GLU A 131 3.46 20.43 9.83
N ILE A 132 3.86 19.76 10.92
CA ILE A 132 2.99 18.98 11.80
C ILE A 132 3.30 19.38 13.25
N GLY A 133 2.31 19.87 13.98
CA GLY A 133 2.42 20.28 15.38
C GLY A 133 2.55 19.12 16.36
N ASP A 134 2.79 19.45 17.63
CA ASP A 134 3.10 18.48 18.69
C ASP A 134 1.90 17.57 19.02
N GLY A 135 2.15 16.30 19.30
CA GLY A 135 1.13 15.35 19.73
C GLY A 135 0.10 14.99 18.66
N SER A 136 0.34 15.36 17.41
CA SER A 136 -0.55 15.03 16.29
C SER A 136 -0.37 13.59 15.83
N ILE A 137 -1.47 12.98 15.39
CA ILE A 137 -1.55 11.59 14.97
C ILE A 137 -2.00 11.57 13.51
N ILE A 138 -1.16 11.02 12.64
CA ILE A 138 -1.47 10.80 11.23
C ILE A 138 -1.51 9.30 10.99
N GLU A 139 -2.69 8.81 10.67
CA GLU A 139 -2.94 7.40 10.50
C GLU A 139 -2.67 6.92 9.07
N ARG A 140 -2.88 5.61 8.89
CA ARG A 140 -2.53 4.87 7.68
C ARG A 140 -3.14 5.45 6.41
N ASN A 141 -2.36 5.46 5.33
CA ASN A 141 -2.78 5.90 4.00
C ASN A 141 -3.33 7.36 3.94
N ALA A 142 -3.10 8.19 4.97
CA ALA A 142 -3.37 9.61 4.88
C ALA A 142 -2.43 10.25 3.86
N ILE A 143 -2.98 10.99 2.90
CA ILE A 143 -2.25 11.65 1.82
C ILE A 143 -2.12 13.14 2.15
N LEU A 144 -0.89 13.63 2.22
CA LEU A 144 -0.57 15.05 2.37
C LEU A 144 -0.08 15.57 1.01
N GLU A 145 -0.98 16.18 0.24
CA GLU A 145 -0.70 16.63 -1.12
C GLU A 145 0.23 17.85 -1.12
N THR A 146 1.51 17.62 -1.36
CA THR A 146 2.53 18.69 -1.49
C THR A 146 2.96 18.93 -2.93
N PHE A 147 2.47 18.09 -3.84
CA PHE A 147 2.79 18.08 -5.26
C PHE A 147 1.56 17.66 -6.06
N VAL A 148 1.24 18.41 -7.10
CA VAL A 148 0.23 18.05 -8.10
C VAL A 148 0.76 18.38 -9.49
N GLU A 149 0.61 17.46 -10.43
CA GLU A 149 0.80 17.72 -11.86
C GLU A 149 -0.52 18.23 -12.44
N LEU A 150 -0.49 19.37 -13.12
CA LEU A 150 -1.68 19.98 -13.73
C LEU A 150 -1.88 19.46 -15.16
N PRO A 151 -3.11 19.54 -15.72
CA PRO A 151 -3.39 19.26 -17.13
C PRO A 151 -2.44 19.91 -18.14
N SER A 152 -1.89 21.08 -17.80
CA SER A 152 -0.89 21.80 -18.60
C SER A 152 0.52 21.18 -18.61
N GLY A 153 0.77 20.12 -17.83
CA GLY A 153 2.11 19.58 -17.53
C GLY A 153 2.91 20.41 -16.51
N SER A 154 2.37 21.54 -16.05
CA SER A 154 3.00 22.32 -14.97
C SER A 154 2.90 21.57 -13.64
N ILE A 155 3.91 21.73 -12.79
CA ILE A 155 3.88 21.19 -11.42
C ILE A 155 3.43 22.31 -10.49
N MET A 156 2.47 22.01 -9.61
CA MET A 156 2.06 22.86 -8.51
C MET A 156 2.60 22.29 -7.18
N LEU A 157 3.17 23.18 -6.36
CA LEU A 157 3.74 22.87 -5.04
C LEU A 157 3.17 23.88 -4.03
N ASP A 158 2.77 23.43 -2.85
CA ASP A 158 2.36 24.33 -1.74
C ASP A 158 2.54 23.58 -0.42
N ASP A 159 2.47 24.32 0.69
CA ASP A 159 2.64 23.76 2.02
C ASP A 159 1.38 23.03 2.53
N VAL A 160 1.59 21.96 3.30
CA VAL A 160 0.52 21.34 4.09
C VAL A 160 0.87 21.54 5.56
N LYS A 161 -0.04 22.18 6.30
CA LYS A 161 0.15 22.49 7.72
C LYS A 161 -0.90 21.78 8.56
N VAL A 162 -0.44 20.99 9.52
CA VAL A 162 -1.25 20.33 10.54
C VAL A 162 -0.86 20.91 11.90
N GLY A 163 -1.83 21.43 12.63
CA GLY A 163 -1.64 21.97 13.98
C GLY A 163 -1.22 20.91 15.01
N SER A 164 -1.17 21.30 16.27
CA SER A 164 -0.86 20.42 17.40
C SER A 164 -2.09 19.62 17.83
N ARG A 165 -1.88 18.39 18.33
CA ARG A 165 -2.91 17.46 18.83
C ARG A 165 -4.03 17.18 17.83
N CYS A 166 -3.72 17.24 16.54
CA CYS A 166 -4.66 16.89 15.48
C CYS A 166 -4.73 15.37 15.31
N ILE A 167 -5.88 14.87 14.84
CA ILE A 167 -6.03 13.47 14.42
C ILE A 167 -6.43 13.45 12.96
N ILE A 168 -5.59 12.86 12.12
CA ILE A 168 -5.84 12.65 10.71
C ILE A 168 -6.10 11.15 10.54
N GLU A 169 -7.37 10.77 10.44
CA GLU A 169 -7.79 9.38 10.34
C GLU A 169 -7.41 8.77 8.96
N PRO A 170 -7.52 7.45 8.78
CA PRO A 170 -7.01 6.77 7.60
C PRO A 170 -7.69 7.15 6.28
N ASN A 171 -6.95 6.97 5.19
CA ASN A 171 -7.41 7.23 3.82
C ASN A 171 -7.95 8.66 3.61
N THR A 172 -7.52 9.62 4.43
CA THR A 172 -7.81 11.04 4.26
C THR A 172 -6.91 11.65 3.18
N VAL A 173 -7.40 12.70 2.52
CA VAL A 173 -6.62 13.46 1.53
C VAL A 173 -6.59 14.91 1.98
N LEU A 174 -5.42 15.39 2.40
CA LEU A 174 -5.17 16.78 2.75
C LEU A 174 -4.66 17.52 1.52
N GLY A 175 -5.52 18.35 0.95
CA GLY A 175 -5.27 19.05 -0.29
C GLY A 175 -4.15 20.09 -0.21
N LEU A 176 -3.52 20.32 -1.34
CA LEU A 176 -2.38 21.23 -1.47
C LEU A 176 -2.66 22.64 -0.93
N GLY A 177 -1.81 23.12 -0.01
CA GLY A 177 -1.96 24.43 0.63
C GLY A 177 -2.85 24.45 1.88
N CYS A 178 -3.46 23.33 2.28
CA CYS A 178 -4.41 23.32 3.38
C CYS A 178 -3.75 23.57 4.74
N LYS A 179 -4.56 24.09 5.68
CA LYS A 179 -4.15 24.33 7.07
C LYS A 179 -5.18 23.72 8.00
N ILE A 180 -4.73 22.84 8.89
CA ILE A 180 -5.55 22.20 9.90
C ILE A 180 -5.24 22.85 11.25
N GLY A 181 -6.26 23.44 11.88
CA GLY A 181 -6.13 24.08 13.20
C GLY A 181 -5.86 23.07 14.31
N ASP A 182 -5.29 23.55 15.42
CA ASP A 182 -4.95 22.74 16.58
C ASP A 182 -6.15 21.97 17.11
N GLY A 183 -5.92 20.71 17.50
CA GLY A 183 -6.96 19.84 18.06
C GLY A 183 -8.02 19.37 17.07
N ALA A 184 -7.93 19.71 15.77
CA ALA A 184 -8.91 19.28 14.79
C ALA A 184 -8.81 17.77 14.51
N VAL A 185 -9.94 17.18 14.13
CA VAL A 185 -10.05 15.77 13.74
C VAL A 185 -10.57 15.70 12.32
N VAL A 186 -9.76 15.18 11.40
CA VAL A 186 -10.18 14.90 10.02
C VAL A 186 -10.52 13.42 9.95
N CYS A 187 -11.80 13.11 9.79
CA CYS A 187 -12.28 11.74 9.86
C CYS A 187 -11.90 10.92 8.63
N ALA A 188 -11.95 9.59 8.78
CA ALA A 188 -11.51 8.65 7.77
C ALA A 188 -12.22 8.93 6.45
N LEU A 189 -11.49 8.75 5.36
CA LEU A 189 -12.02 8.97 4.02
C LEU A 189 -12.58 10.40 3.79
N THR A 190 -11.98 11.42 4.41
CA THR A 190 -12.32 12.82 4.18
C THR A 190 -11.28 13.49 3.28
N HIS A 191 -11.75 14.22 2.26
CA HIS A 191 -10.93 15.11 1.44
C HIS A 191 -11.05 16.56 1.93
N ILE A 192 -9.93 17.14 2.34
CA ILE A 192 -9.80 18.57 2.63
C ILE A 192 -9.32 19.26 1.37
N GLU A 193 -10.10 20.22 0.89
CA GLU A 193 -9.78 20.90 -0.37
C GLU A 193 -8.48 21.71 -0.31
N ARG A 194 -7.93 21.97 -1.49
CA ARG A 194 -6.74 22.81 -1.65
C ARG A 194 -6.94 24.16 -0.97
N ARG A 195 -5.95 24.56 -0.17
CA ARG A 195 -5.91 25.83 0.57
C ARG A 195 -7.06 26.06 1.55
N ARG A 196 -7.88 25.05 1.84
CA ARG A 196 -8.89 25.14 2.90
C ARG A 196 -8.21 25.29 4.25
N VAL A 197 -8.78 26.15 5.09
CA VAL A 197 -8.42 26.27 6.50
C VAL A 197 -9.50 25.56 7.30
N VAL A 198 -9.11 24.57 8.08
CA VAL A 198 -9.96 23.91 9.08
C VAL A 198 -9.68 24.60 10.41
N GLU A 199 -10.74 25.00 11.09
CA GLU A 199 -10.67 25.69 12.39
C GLU A 199 -10.17 24.74 13.50
N GLU A 200 -9.75 25.33 14.61
CA GLU A 200 -9.25 24.59 15.78
C GLU A 200 -10.38 23.77 16.42
N ASN A 201 -10.04 22.60 16.94
CA ASN A 201 -10.92 21.69 17.69
C ASN A 201 -12.16 21.16 16.94
N VAL A 202 -12.29 21.43 15.63
CA VAL A 202 -13.39 20.96 14.78
C VAL A 202 -13.20 19.49 14.36
N GLU A 203 -14.30 18.75 14.26
CA GLU A 203 -14.33 17.43 13.62
C GLU A 203 -14.93 17.54 12.21
N VAL A 204 -14.17 17.11 11.22
CA VAL A 204 -14.55 17.15 9.79
C VAL A 204 -14.86 15.73 9.34
N LYS A 205 -16.16 15.42 9.20
CA LYS A 205 -16.66 14.14 8.66
C LYS A 205 -16.94 14.17 7.17
N SER A 206 -17.30 15.32 6.63
CA SER A 206 -17.52 15.55 5.19
C SER A 206 -17.27 17.05 4.92
N LEU A 207 -17.56 17.54 3.71
CA LEU A 207 -17.42 18.97 3.39
C LEU A 207 -18.12 19.89 4.41
N GLU A 208 -19.20 19.42 5.03
CA GLU A 208 -19.88 20.07 6.14
C GLU A 208 -19.13 19.84 7.46
N SER A 209 -18.43 20.87 7.93
CA SER A 209 -17.85 20.91 9.28
C SER A 209 -18.97 21.00 10.31
N ARG A 210 -18.93 20.16 11.35
CA ARG A 210 -19.75 20.37 12.55
C ARG A 210 -18.85 20.85 13.67
N ASP A 211 -19.26 21.95 14.28
CA ASP A 211 -18.70 22.40 15.54
C ASP A 211 -19.19 21.43 16.63
N ILE A 212 -18.27 20.74 17.30
CA ILE A 212 -18.61 19.79 18.35
C ILE A 212 -17.77 20.14 19.57
N GLY A 213 -18.43 20.58 20.63
CA GLY A 213 -17.84 20.57 21.96
C GLY A 213 -17.38 19.16 22.30
N SER A 214 -16.07 18.99 22.51
CA SER A 214 -15.39 17.81 23.07
C SER A 214 -16.18 16.51 23.02
N PRO A 215 -15.97 15.62 22.03
CA PRO A 215 -16.55 14.29 22.07
C PRO A 215 -15.87 13.47 23.19
N ASP A 216 -16.44 13.54 24.39
CA ASP A 216 -16.27 12.54 25.43
C ASP A 216 -16.93 11.24 24.95
N MET A 217 -16.24 10.49 24.09
CA MET A 217 -16.53 9.07 23.89
C MET A 217 -16.03 8.32 25.14
N VAL A 218 -16.70 8.54 26.27
CA VAL A 218 -16.51 7.84 27.53
C VAL A 218 -17.72 6.95 27.75
N GLY A 219 -17.66 5.72 27.23
CA GLY A 219 -18.27 4.62 27.95
C GLY A 219 -17.66 4.62 29.35
N LYS A 220 -18.50 4.74 30.39
CA LYS A 220 -18.13 4.86 31.82
C LYS A 220 -16.79 4.18 32.15
N MET A 221 -15.72 4.98 32.22
CA MET A 221 -14.45 4.50 32.75
C MET A 221 -14.64 4.16 34.23
N ASP A 222 -14.25 2.93 34.58
CA ASP A 222 -13.96 2.58 35.95
C ASP A 222 -12.90 3.55 36.48
N LYS A 223 -13.12 4.15 37.66
CA LYS A 223 -12.27 5.21 38.24
C LYS A 223 -10.94 4.66 38.80
N GLY A 224 -10.33 3.71 38.11
CA GLY A 224 -9.02 3.16 38.42
C GLY A 224 -7.92 3.89 37.64
N LYS A 225 -7.22 4.83 38.29
CA LYS A 225 -5.97 5.49 37.88
C LYS A 225 -5.72 5.55 36.37
N GLY A 226 -6.26 6.59 35.71
CA GLY A 226 -5.79 6.98 34.39
C GLY A 226 -4.27 7.26 34.40
N PRO A 227 -3.57 7.03 33.27
CA PRO A 227 -2.13 7.29 33.21
C PRO A 227 -1.82 8.77 33.47
N PRO A 228 -0.68 9.09 34.11
CA PRO A 228 -0.29 10.46 34.38
C PRO A 228 -0.13 11.24 33.07
N GLY A 229 -0.39 12.56 33.14
CA GLY A 229 -0.23 13.51 32.03
C GLY A 229 1.20 13.54 31.47
N PRO A 230 1.45 14.30 30.38
CA PRO A 230 2.78 14.42 29.82
C PRO A 230 3.76 14.86 30.91
N ALA A 231 4.84 14.09 31.08
CA ALA A 231 5.95 14.51 31.91
C ALA A 231 6.73 15.54 31.09
N ASP A 232 6.45 16.82 31.33
CA ASP A 232 7.03 17.95 30.60
C ASP A 232 8.54 18.16 30.85
N ASP A 233 9.19 17.27 31.62
CA ASP A 233 10.55 17.48 32.17
C ASP A 233 11.58 16.41 31.75
N HIS A 234 11.26 15.50 30.83
CA HIS A 234 12.27 14.55 30.31
C HIS A 234 13.05 15.18 29.14
N ASP A 235 14.39 15.14 29.24
CA ASP A 235 15.29 15.51 28.15
C ASP A 235 14.86 14.83 26.84
N GLU A 236 14.52 15.62 25.82
CA GLU A 236 14.02 15.17 24.51
C GLU A 236 14.95 14.11 23.87
N VAL A 237 16.25 14.22 24.13
CA VAL A 237 17.27 13.27 23.68
C VAL A 237 17.17 11.95 24.44
N VAL A 238 16.97 11.97 25.76
CA VAL A 238 16.85 10.76 26.58
C VAL A 238 15.57 10.02 26.22
N TYR A 239 14.46 10.75 26.09
CA TYR A 239 13.19 10.20 25.68
C TYR A 239 13.27 9.58 24.26
N ALA A 240 13.86 10.29 23.29
CA ALA A 240 14.07 9.74 21.94
C ALA A 240 14.99 8.50 21.96
N LEU A 241 16.03 8.48 22.80
CA LEU A 241 16.92 7.32 22.95
C LEU A 241 16.20 6.13 23.59
N GLU A 242 15.35 6.35 24.59
CA GLU A 242 14.53 5.30 25.19
C GLU A 242 13.55 4.72 24.18
N GLU A 243 12.83 5.57 23.45
CA GLU A 243 11.86 5.16 22.42
C GLU A 243 12.55 4.45 21.23
N MET A 244 13.74 4.93 20.82
CA MET A 244 14.58 4.26 19.83
C MET A 244 15.07 2.90 20.33
N SER A 245 15.53 2.80 21.58
CA SER A 245 16.03 1.54 22.14
C SER A 245 14.96 0.44 22.16
N GLN A 246 13.68 0.84 22.28
CA GLN A 246 12.53 -0.05 22.27
C GLN A 246 12.09 -0.40 20.85
N SER A 247 12.20 0.53 19.90
CA SER A 247 11.80 0.35 18.50
C SER A 247 12.83 -0.43 17.67
N VAL A 248 14.12 -0.28 17.97
CA VAL A 248 15.23 -0.88 17.20
C VAL A 248 15.15 -2.42 17.15
N PRO A 249 14.95 -3.17 18.25
CA PRO A 249 14.81 -4.62 18.17
C PRO A 249 13.65 -5.06 17.28
N MET A 250 12.54 -4.32 17.29
CA MET A 250 11.37 -4.63 16.46
C MET A 250 11.64 -4.35 14.98
N ILE A 251 12.31 -3.24 14.67
CA ILE A 251 12.72 -2.92 13.30
C ILE A 251 13.74 -3.95 12.79
N LEU A 252 14.73 -4.31 13.59
CA LEU A 252 15.71 -5.34 13.23
C LEU A 252 15.03 -6.69 12.97
N PHE A 253 14.03 -7.04 13.78
CA PHE A 253 13.24 -8.24 13.54
C PHE A 253 12.41 -8.12 12.26
N GLN A 254 11.79 -6.98 11.99
CA GLN A 254 11.06 -6.73 10.74
C GLN A 254 11.98 -6.86 9.53
N MET A 255 13.19 -6.28 9.58
CA MET A 255 14.20 -6.43 8.54
C MET A 255 14.64 -7.89 8.40
N PHE A 256 14.81 -8.62 9.50
CA PHE A 256 15.11 -10.04 9.50
C PHE A 256 13.97 -10.87 8.89
N GLN A 257 12.72 -10.55 9.19
CA GLN A 257 11.54 -11.18 8.58
C GLN A 257 11.51 -10.91 7.07
N SER A 258 11.73 -9.66 6.63
CA SER A 258 11.82 -9.33 5.20
C SER A 258 12.93 -10.12 4.52
N LEU A 259 14.08 -10.31 5.18
CA LEU A 259 15.16 -11.17 4.70
C LEU A 259 14.74 -12.65 4.65
N LEU A 260 14.03 -13.17 5.65
CA LEU A 260 13.51 -14.55 5.68
C LEU A 260 12.50 -14.81 4.56
N VAL A 261 11.57 -13.89 4.32
CA VAL A 261 10.62 -13.97 3.21
C VAL A 261 11.35 -13.90 1.86
N GLN A 262 12.45 -13.14 1.79
CA GLN A 262 13.38 -13.12 0.65
C GLN A 262 14.43 -14.26 0.69
N THR A 263 14.42 -15.15 1.68
CA THR A 263 15.43 -16.21 1.82
C THR A 263 15.33 -17.32 0.78
N PRO A 264 14.19 -17.65 0.14
CA PRO A 264 14.22 -18.51 -1.05
C PRO A 264 15.15 -17.94 -2.14
N PHE A 265 15.22 -16.60 -2.25
CA PHE A 265 16.15 -15.89 -3.12
C PHE A 265 17.59 -15.98 -2.61
N LEU A 266 17.85 -15.79 -1.32
CA LEU A 266 19.18 -15.94 -0.74
C LEU A 266 19.70 -17.37 -0.92
N ILE A 267 18.86 -18.38 -0.70
CA ILE A 267 19.17 -19.80 -0.89
C ILE A 267 19.42 -20.08 -2.38
N PHE A 268 18.58 -19.60 -3.29
CA PHE A 268 18.84 -19.74 -4.74
C PHE A 268 20.18 -19.12 -5.14
N VAL A 269 20.48 -17.89 -4.69
CA VAL A 269 21.72 -17.16 -4.96
C VAL A 269 22.94 -17.84 -4.34
N LEU A 270 22.84 -18.31 -3.09
CA LEU A 270 23.92 -19.00 -2.38
C LEU A 270 24.19 -20.38 -3.00
N LEU A 271 23.15 -21.09 -3.44
CA LEU A 271 23.30 -22.31 -4.24
C LEU A 271 23.92 -22.00 -5.62
N ARG A 272 23.62 -20.82 -6.20
CA ARG A 272 24.14 -20.37 -7.51
C ARG A 272 25.60 -19.94 -7.51
N GLY A 273 26.15 -19.51 -6.37
CA GLY A 273 27.56 -19.14 -6.25
C GLY A 273 28.50 -20.25 -6.75
N CYS A 274 28.07 -21.51 -6.63
CA CYS A 274 28.81 -22.67 -7.11
C CYS A 274 28.54 -23.03 -8.59
N VAL A 275 27.41 -22.63 -9.18
CA VAL A 275 26.85 -23.33 -10.36
C VAL A 275 27.04 -22.57 -11.69
N ILE A 276 27.05 -21.24 -11.74
CA ILE A 276 27.18 -20.51 -13.04
C ILE A 276 28.60 -20.60 -13.62
N GLY A 277 29.61 -20.63 -12.75
CA GLY A 277 31.00 -20.88 -13.16
C GLY A 277 31.19 -22.29 -13.74
N GLU A 278 30.36 -23.25 -13.32
CA GLU A 278 30.37 -24.62 -13.83
C GLU A 278 29.45 -24.81 -15.03
N ILE A 279 28.32 -24.10 -15.18
CA ILE A 279 27.45 -24.11 -16.37
C ILE A 279 28.22 -23.71 -17.65
N LEU A 280 29.20 -22.81 -17.54
CA LEU A 280 30.06 -22.44 -18.67
C LEU A 280 31.10 -23.53 -19.01
N ASN A 281 31.30 -24.53 -18.13
CA ASN A 281 32.33 -25.56 -18.23
C ASN A 281 31.79 -27.01 -18.27
N SER A 282 30.54 -27.28 -17.90
CA SER A 282 29.94 -28.62 -17.82
C SER A 282 28.73 -28.74 -18.75
N GLY A 283 28.58 -29.92 -19.38
CA GLY A 283 27.57 -30.16 -20.43
C GLY A 283 26.13 -29.86 -19.99
N ALA A 284 25.38 -29.20 -20.87
CA ALA A 284 24.10 -28.52 -20.62
C ALA A 284 22.91 -29.36 -20.09
N SER A 285 23.01 -30.68 -19.92
CA SER A 285 21.86 -31.55 -19.61
C SER A 285 21.53 -31.62 -18.13
N THR A 286 22.50 -31.87 -17.24
CA THR A 286 22.27 -32.02 -15.79
C THR A 286 21.76 -30.72 -15.15
N GLU A 287 22.26 -29.59 -15.63
CA GLU A 287 21.92 -28.25 -15.15
C GLU A 287 20.50 -27.81 -15.54
N LEU A 288 20.03 -28.20 -16.72
CA LEU A 288 18.64 -27.95 -17.14
C LEU A 288 17.65 -28.70 -16.24
N TYR A 289 17.95 -29.95 -15.87
CA TYR A 289 17.12 -30.71 -14.92
C TYR A 289 17.11 -30.11 -13.52
N PHE A 290 18.23 -29.54 -13.05
CA PHE A 290 18.29 -28.84 -11.77
C PHE A 290 17.43 -27.55 -11.79
N VAL A 291 17.53 -26.74 -12.83
CA VAL A 291 16.70 -25.52 -12.99
C VAL A 291 15.22 -25.87 -13.08
N LEU A 292 14.85 -26.85 -13.91
CA LEU A 292 13.47 -27.33 -14.02
C LEU A 292 12.97 -27.89 -12.68
N GLY A 293 13.77 -28.71 -12.00
CA GLY A 293 13.46 -29.25 -10.68
C GLY A 293 13.26 -28.15 -9.64
N PHE A 294 14.11 -27.11 -9.65
CA PHE A 294 13.95 -25.96 -8.75
C PHE A 294 12.66 -25.19 -9.05
N ILE A 295 12.36 -24.87 -10.32
CA ILE A 295 11.12 -24.19 -10.70
C ILE A 295 9.89 -24.99 -10.24
N LEU A 296 9.93 -26.32 -10.38
CA LEU A 296 8.84 -27.20 -9.97
C LEU A 296 8.71 -27.34 -8.44
N LEU A 297 9.83 -27.35 -7.70
CA LEU A 297 9.85 -27.51 -6.23
C LEU A 297 9.71 -26.18 -5.47
N PHE A 298 10.01 -25.05 -6.11
CA PHE A 298 10.02 -23.73 -5.50
C PHE A 298 8.71 -23.34 -4.80
N PRO A 299 7.51 -23.63 -5.34
CA PRO A 299 6.26 -23.32 -4.65
C PRO A 299 6.14 -24.04 -3.31
N PHE A 300 6.57 -25.31 -3.24
CA PHE A 300 6.56 -26.09 -2.00
C PHE A 300 7.56 -25.55 -0.99
N ILE A 301 8.76 -25.16 -1.44
CA ILE A 301 9.78 -24.51 -0.61
C ILE A 301 9.27 -23.18 -0.07
N SER A 302 8.63 -22.37 -0.92
CA SER A 302 8.03 -21.09 -0.53
C SER A 302 6.95 -21.29 0.51
N ILE A 303 6.00 -22.22 0.29
CA ILE A 303 4.94 -22.55 1.25
C ILE A 303 5.53 -22.98 2.59
N PHE A 304 6.54 -23.86 2.58
CA PHE A 304 7.22 -24.31 3.80
C PHE A 304 7.87 -23.14 4.56
N ILE A 305 8.63 -22.28 3.86
CA ILE A 305 9.26 -21.10 4.45
C ILE A 305 8.21 -20.16 5.04
N ASN A 306 7.07 -20.01 4.38
CA ASN A 306 5.96 -19.20 4.90
C ASN A 306 5.40 -19.77 6.20
N PHE A 307 5.18 -21.09 6.29
CA PHE A 307 4.73 -21.72 7.53
C PHE A 307 5.75 -21.58 8.67
N VAL A 308 7.05 -21.72 8.37
CA VAL A 308 8.12 -21.48 9.36
C VAL A 308 8.09 -20.03 9.83
N THR A 309 7.99 -19.08 8.90
CA THR A 309 7.92 -17.64 9.18
C THR A 309 6.70 -17.32 10.03
N LEU A 310 5.54 -17.88 9.70
CA LEU A 310 4.30 -17.71 10.46
C LEU A 310 4.44 -18.26 11.89
N GLY A 311 5.07 -19.42 12.07
CA GLY A 311 5.37 -19.97 13.38
C GLY A 311 6.27 -19.06 14.22
N LEU A 312 7.31 -18.48 13.60
CA LEU A 312 8.21 -17.52 14.25
C LEU A 312 7.47 -16.22 14.62
N VAL A 313 6.70 -15.65 13.69
CA VAL A 313 5.88 -14.45 13.91
C VAL A 313 4.90 -14.69 15.05
N PHE A 314 4.18 -15.81 15.05
CA PHE A 314 3.28 -16.19 16.13
C PHE A 314 4.00 -16.30 17.48
N GLY A 315 5.16 -16.98 17.51
CA GLY A 315 5.96 -17.14 18.72
C GLY A 315 6.43 -15.80 19.30
N VAL A 316 7.00 -14.93 18.48
CA VAL A 316 7.46 -13.60 18.88
C VAL A 316 6.29 -12.72 19.30
N ARG A 317 5.22 -12.70 18.52
CA ARG A 317 4.00 -11.96 18.82
C ARG A 317 3.42 -12.36 20.19
N LYS A 318 3.36 -13.66 20.49
CA LYS A 318 2.89 -14.16 21.79
C LYS A 318 3.78 -13.72 22.98
N LEU A 319 5.06 -13.47 22.74
CA LEU A 319 6.01 -13.00 23.77
C LEU A 319 5.88 -11.50 24.04
N ILE A 320 5.70 -10.68 23.01
CA ILE A 320 5.67 -9.21 23.13
C ILE A 320 4.28 -8.65 23.41
N MET A 321 3.22 -9.31 22.92
CA MET A 321 1.86 -8.80 23.04
C MET A 321 1.32 -8.94 24.47
N PRO A 322 0.56 -7.95 24.98
CA PRO A 322 -0.14 -8.10 26.24
C PRO A 322 -1.18 -9.23 26.16
N LYS A 323 -1.40 -9.93 27.29
CA LYS A 323 -2.33 -11.08 27.36
C LYS A 323 -3.78 -10.78 26.96
N SER A 324 -4.20 -9.53 27.03
CA SER A 324 -5.53 -9.07 26.58
C SER A 324 -5.47 -7.61 26.18
N LEU A 325 -6.10 -7.29 25.05
CA LEU A 325 -6.20 -5.96 24.47
C LEU A 325 -7.60 -5.33 24.61
N SER A 326 -8.66 -6.14 24.73
CA SER A 326 -10.03 -5.63 24.70
C SER A 326 -10.29 -4.64 25.84
N ALA A 327 -10.86 -3.47 25.48
CA ALA A 327 -11.22 -2.37 26.38
C ALA A 327 -10.02 -1.68 27.10
N ARG A 328 -8.82 -1.71 26.51
CA ARG A 328 -7.64 -1.01 27.05
C ARG A 328 -7.25 0.20 26.23
N ALA A 329 -6.80 1.24 26.92
CA ALA A 329 -6.16 2.40 26.33
C ALA A 329 -4.68 2.44 26.72
N TYR A 330 -3.81 2.69 25.74
CA TYR A 330 -2.36 2.87 25.94
C TYR A 330 -1.96 4.24 25.41
N ARG A 331 -1.03 4.94 26.07
CA ARG A 331 -0.44 6.12 25.45
C ARG A 331 0.38 5.69 24.24
N VAL A 332 0.33 6.47 23.17
CA VAL A 332 1.01 6.18 21.91
C VAL A 332 2.54 6.15 22.06
N ASP A 333 3.06 6.87 23.05
CA ASP A 333 4.48 6.87 23.43
C ASP A 333 4.89 5.75 24.41
N SER A 334 3.96 4.93 24.85
CA SER A 334 4.27 3.91 25.84
C SER A 334 4.87 2.66 25.20
N PHE A 335 5.86 2.06 25.87
CA PHE A 335 6.43 0.76 25.48
C PHE A 335 5.36 -0.32 25.23
N LYS A 336 4.26 -0.30 26.01
CA LYS A 336 3.14 -1.23 25.83
C LYS A 336 2.45 -1.03 24.49
N PHE A 337 2.21 0.21 24.08
CA PHE A 337 1.68 0.51 22.75
C PHE A 337 2.66 0.10 21.66
N SER A 338 3.96 0.39 21.82
CA SER A 338 4.99 -0.04 20.87
C SER A 338 5.00 -1.56 20.68
N CYS A 339 4.85 -2.36 21.75
CA CYS A 339 4.69 -3.81 21.64
C CYS A 339 3.42 -4.23 20.89
N CYS A 340 2.29 -3.54 21.14
CA CYS A 340 1.03 -3.82 20.44
C CYS A 340 1.16 -3.52 18.94
N TRP A 341 1.61 -2.31 18.61
CA TRP A 341 1.83 -1.84 17.26
C TRP A 341 2.82 -2.74 16.51
N ALA A 342 3.95 -3.07 17.12
CA ALA A 342 4.95 -3.94 16.49
C ALA A 342 4.39 -5.34 16.27
N GLY A 343 3.66 -5.89 17.25
CA GLY A 343 2.95 -7.16 17.05
C GLY A 343 1.96 -7.14 15.89
N ILE A 344 1.22 -6.02 15.69
CA ILE A 344 0.29 -5.86 14.56
C ILE A 344 1.08 -5.84 13.25
N LYS A 345 2.14 -5.02 13.15
CA LYS A 345 2.97 -4.94 11.94
C LYS A 345 3.64 -6.25 11.57
N LEU A 346 4.12 -7.02 12.56
CA LEU A 346 4.67 -8.36 12.32
C LEU A 346 3.66 -9.28 11.64
N PHE A 347 2.41 -9.24 12.12
CA PHE A 347 1.31 -9.99 11.53
C PHE A 347 1.00 -9.49 10.12
N GLU A 348 0.83 -8.17 9.92
CA GLU A 348 0.52 -7.58 8.62
C GLU A 348 1.59 -7.91 7.57
N ASN A 349 2.88 -7.76 7.93
CA ASN A 349 4.00 -8.11 7.05
C ASN A 349 4.04 -9.60 6.73
N CYS A 350 3.60 -10.46 7.65
CA CYS A 350 3.54 -11.91 7.42
C CYS A 350 2.51 -12.27 6.35
N ILE A 351 1.38 -11.56 6.32
CA ILE A 351 0.30 -11.82 5.38
C ILE A 351 0.37 -10.94 4.11
N ALA A 352 1.20 -9.90 4.07
CA ALA A 352 1.26 -8.93 2.98
C ALA A 352 1.42 -9.56 1.59
N SER A 353 2.31 -10.55 1.45
CA SER A 353 2.55 -11.27 0.19
C SER A 353 1.48 -12.31 -0.15
N TYR A 354 0.54 -12.57 0.77
CA TYR A 354 -0.43 -13.67 0.71
C TYR A 354 -1.85 -13.21 1.07
N LYS A 355 -2.14 -11.91 0.94
CA LYS A 355 -3.47 -11.33 1.15
C LYS A 355 -4.51 -12.10 0.33
N GLN A 356 -5.72 -12.23 0.86
CA GLN A 356 -6.85 -12.94 0.24
C GLN A 356 -6.67 -14.46 0.04
N THR A 357 -5.55 -15.06 0.47
CA THR A 357 -5.33 -16.50 0.38
C THR A 357 -5.64 -17.24 1.68
N VAL A 358 -5.80 -18.56 1.62
CA VAL A 358 -6.04 -19.43 2.80
C VAL A 358 -4.92 -19.27 3.82
N PHE A 359 -3.69 -18.99 3.37
CA PHE A 359 -2.57 -18.73 4.27
C PHE A 359 -2.82 -17.52 5.19
N SER A 360 -3.35 -16.41 4.66
CA SER A 360 -3.69 -15.24 5.48
C SER A 360 -4.79 -15.56 6.50
N ARG A 361 -5.77 -16.39 6.14
CA ARG A 361 -6.87 -16.82 7.01
C ARG A 361 -6.38 -17.76 8.13
N ILE A 362 -5.48 -18.69 7.81
CA ILE A 362 -4.79 -19.53 8.79
C ILE A 362 -3.99 -18.65 9.77
N ALA A 363 -3.29 -17.63 9.27
CA ALA A 363 -2.55 -16.71 10.11
C ALA A 363 -3.46 -15.94 11.09
N ILE A 364 -4.64 -15.50 10.63
CA ILE A 364 -5.65 -14.85 11.49
C ILE A 364 -6.10 -15.81 12.61
N LEU A 365 -6.46 -17.05 12.27
CA LEU A 365 -6.87 -18.06 13.26
C LEU A 365 -5.78 -18.34 14.29
N LEU A 366 -4.54 -18.56 13.84
CA LEU A 366 -3.41 -18.82 14.74
C LEU A 366 -3.15 -17.64 15.68
N CYS A 367 -3.38 -16.41 15.23
CA CYS A 367 -3.20 -15.20 16.03
C CYS A 367 -4.42 -14.84 16.90
N GLY A 368 -5.43 -15.70 16.98
CA GLY A 368 -6.58 -15.58 17.90
C GLY A 368 -7.84 -14.95 17.29
N GLY A 369 -7.86 -14.71 15.98
CA GLY A 369 -9.07 -14.28 15.28
C GLY A 369 -10.01 -15.44 14.96
N VAL A 370 -11.23 -15.11 14.56
CA VAL A 370 -12.24 -16.08 14.11
C VAL A 370 -12.63 -15.76 12.68
N VAL A 371 -12.39 -16.67 11.75
CA VAL A 371 -12.71 -16.50 10.33
C VAL A 371 -13.07 -17.84 9.71
N ASP A 372 -13.91 -17.83 8.69
CA ASP A 372 -14.07 -18.98 7.80
C ASP A 372 -12.88 -19.04 6.83
N LEU A 373 -12.27 -20.22 6.69
CA LEU A 373 -11.15 -20.43 5.77
C LEU A 373 -11.58 -20.36 4.29
N ALA A 374 -12.87 -20.53 4.03
CA ALA A 374 -13.45 -20.49 2.69
C ALA A 374 -13.83 -19.08 2.21
N ASP A 375 -13.79 -18.08 3.09
CA ASP A 375 -14.12 -16.68 2.77
C ASP A 375 -12.98 -15.96 2.06
N VAL A 376 -13.26 -14.89 1.33
CA VAL A 376 -12.24 -14.06 0.68
C VAL A 376 -12.04 -12.78 1.50
N LEU A 377 -10.85 -12.60 2.07
CA LEU A 377 -10.56 -11.52 3.01
C LEU A 377 -9.35 -10.69 2.56
N GLY A 378 -9.61 -9.49 2.01
CA GLY A 378 -8.61 -8.48 1.61
C GLY A 378 -8.36 -7.40 2.65
N VAL A 379 -8.41 -7.77 3.93
CA VAL A 379 -8.43 -6.82 5.06
C VAL A 379 -7.05 -6.23 5.34
N GLU A 380 -7.04 -4.95 5.72
CA GLU A 380 -5.88 -4.19 6.19
C GLU A 380 -6.12 -3.62 7.60
N ALA A 381 -5.04 -3.17 8.26
CA ALA A 381 -5.08 -2.58 9.60
C ALA A 381 -5.66 -3.51 10.69
N LEU A 382 -5.51 -4.83 10.50
CA LEU A 382 -6.15 -5.86 11.29
C LEU A 382 -5.31 -6.27 12.52
N GLU A 383 -5.95 -6.32 13.70
CA GLU A 383 -5.45 -7.01 14.89
C GLU A 383 -6.26 -8.31 15.06
N PRO A 384 -5.68 -9.48 14.74
CA PRO A 384 -6.43 -10.74 14.70
C PRO A 384 -7.19 -11.07 15.98
N SER A 385 -6.61 -10.81 17.16
CA SER A 385 -7.24 -11.15 18.44
C SER A 385 -8.51 -10.35 18.76
N LEU A 386 -8.71 -9.23 18.04
CA LEU A 386 -9.86 -8.34 18.16
C LEU A 386 -10.80 -8.41 16.95
N PHE A 387 -10.67 -9.46 16.13
CA PHE A 387 -11.46 -9.62 14.92
C PHE A 387 -12.19 -10.96 14.88
N SER A 388 -13.46 -10.90 14.47
CA SER A 388 -14.23 -12.07 14.09
C SER A 388 -15.05 -11.80 12.84
N SER A 389 -15.13 -12.79 11.96
CA SER A 389 -15.98 -12.82 10.77
C SER A 389 -16.80 -14.09 10.75
N GLY A 390 -18.10 -13.94 10.49
CA GLY A 390 -19.02 -15.02 10.15
C GLY A 390 -18.77 -15.54 8.73
N SER A 391 -19.39 -16.69 8.44
CA SER A 391 -19.23 -17.46 7.21
C SER A 391 -19.88 -16.82 5.99
N GLY A 392 -19.33 -17.09 4.81
CA GLY A 392 -19.84 -16.59 3.54
C GLY A 392 -19.58 -15.10 3.32
N SER A 393 -18.63 -14.52 4.06
CA SER A 393 -18.30 -13.11 3.99
C SER A 393 -17.25 -12.82 2.92
N PHE A 394 -17.32 -11.62 2.34
CA PHE A 394 -16.40 -11.14 1.32
C PHE A 394 -15.87 -9.77 1.73
N MET A 395 -14.56 -9.59 1.72
CA MET A 395 -13.92 -8.30 1.96
C MET A 395 -12.95 -8.01 0.81
N ALA A 396 -13.24 -6.95 0.07
CA ALA A 396 -12.46 -6.49 -1.07
C ALA A 396 -11.10 -5.92 -0.64
N ASN A 397 -10.34 -5.45 -1.62
CA ASN A 397 -9.02 -4.85 -1.39
C ASN A 397 -9.14 -3.50 -0.68
N GLY A 398 -8.21 -3.23 0.24
CA GLY A 398 -8.14 -1.95 0.95
C GLY A 398 -9.26 -1.72 1.97
N VAL A 399 -10.05 -2.75 2.31
CA VAL A 399 -10.97 -2.70 3.45
C VAL A 399 -10.15 -2.62 4.74
N GLN A 400 -10.31 -1.56 5.50
CA GLN A 400 -9.64 -1.41 6.79
C GLN A 400 -10.59 -1.77 7.92
N VAL A 401 -10.31 -2.89 8.59
CA VAL A 401 -11.01 -3.28 9.82
C VAL A 401 -10.14 -2.83 10.96
N ARG A 402 -10.50 -1.70 11.57
CA ARG A 402 -9.66 -1.02 12.57
C ARG A 402 -10.10 -1.44 13.98
N PRO A 403 -9.22 -2.11 14.74
CA PRO A 403 -9.45 -2.40 16.14
C PRO A 403 -8.87 -1.31 17.04
N VAL A 404 -8.17 -0.32 16.47
CA VAL A 404 -7.56 0.81 17.20
C VAL A 404 -8.15 2.14 16.74
N SER A 405 -8.41 3.00 17.71
CA SER A 405 -8.74 4.42 17.51
C SER A 405 -7.84 5.27 18.39
N PHE A 406 -7.68 6.54 18.05
CA PHE A 406 -6.82 7.46 18.78
C PHE A 406 -7.62 8.61 19.36
N THR A 407 -7.17 9.12 20.51
CA THR A 407 -7.75 10.28 21.18
C THR A 407 -6.81 11.48 21.12
N ARG A 408 -7.36 12.69 21.28
CA ARG A 408 -6.59 13.95 21.28
C ARG A 408 -5.57 14.02 22.42
N THR A 409 -5.72 13.17 23.43
CA THR A 409 -4.79 13.04 24.56
C THR A 409 -3.58 12.16 24.24
N GLY A 410 -3.44 11.66 23.00
CA GLY A 410 -2.34 10.78 22.61
C GLY A 410 -2.50 9.35 23.12
N CYS A 411 -3.74 8.86 23.27
CA CYS A 411 -4.01 7.48 23.67
C CYS A 411 -4.61 6.68 22.50
N ALA A 412 -4.14 5.44 22.34
CA ALA A 412 -4.71 4.43 21.47
C ALA A 412 -5.68 3.53 22.25
N HIS A 413 -6.94 3.47 21.82
CA HIS A 413 -7.99 2.64 22.38
C HIS A 413 -8.23 1.43 21.49
N PHE A 414 -8.23 0.24 22.09
CA PHE A 414 -8.42 -1.03 21.41
C PHE A 414 -9.81 -1.61 21.69
N ASP A 415 -10.56 -1.89 20.63
CA ASP A 415 -11.87 -2.52 20.71
C ASP A 415 -12.06 -3.57 19.61
N ARG A 416 -13.00 -4.48 19.84
CA ARG A 416 -13.28 -5.60 18.95
C ARG A 416 -14.14 -5.13 17.77
N VAL A 417 -13.91 -5.75 16.61
CA VAL A 417 -14.77 -5.61 15.43
C VAL A 417 -15.33 -6.99 15.07
N GLU A 418 -16.65 -7.06 14.97
CA GLU A 418 -17.37 -8.29 14.68
C GLU A 418 -18.14 -8.13 13.36
N ILE A 419 -17.90 -9.05 12.43
CA ILE A 419 -18.58 -9.10 11.14
C ILE A 419 -19.44 -10.36 11.12
N GLY A 420 -20.75 -10.23 10.94
CA GLY A 420 -21.69 -11.34 10.87
C GLY A 420 -21.60 -12.14 9.57
N ASP A 421 -22.46 -13.15 9.44
CA ASP A 421 -22.50 -14.01 8.25
C ASP A 421 -22.94 -13.25 6.98
N ALA A 422 -22.44 -13.70 5.83
CA ALA A 422 -22.81 -13.21 4.50
C ALA A 422 -22.63 -11.69 4.29
N CYS A 423 -21.68 -11.07 5.00
CA CYS A 423 -21.36 -9.66 4.85
C CYS A 423 -20.45 -9.41 3.63
N GLN A 424 -20.65 -8.30 2.93
CA GLN A 424 -19.82 -7.89 1.79
C GLN A 424 -19.28 -6.48 2.01
N LEU A 425 -17.97 -6.34 2.18
CA LEU A 425 -17.29 -5.05 2.35
C LEU A 425 -16.48 -4.75 1.09
N PHE A 426 -16.72 -3.59 0.48
CA PHE A 426 -16.09 -3.18 -0.77
C PHE A 426 -14.97 -2.16 -0.56
N ASP A 427 -14.24 -1.88 -1.64
CA ASP A 427 -12.95 -1.21 -1.62
C ASP A 427 -12.90 0.08 -0.81
N ARG A 428 -11.85 0.21 0.00
CA ARG A 428 -11.59 1.37 0.87
C ARG A 428 -12.64 1.61 1.96
N ALA A 429 -13.52 0.65 2.25
CA ALA A 429 -14.38 0.75 3.42
C ALA A 429 -13.52 0.82 4.70
N VAL A 430 -13.91 1.68 5.64
CA VAL A 430 -13.25 1.82 6.95
C VAL A 430 -14.24 1.47 8.05
N ILE A 431 -13.95 0.40 8.78
CA ILE A 431 -14.74 -0.07 9.92
C ILE A 431 -14.04 0.39 11.19
N LYS A 432 -14.69 1.24 11.99
CA LYS A 432 -14.12 1.75 13.24
C LYS A 432 -14.15 0.69 14.35
N PRO A 433 -13.34 0.86 15.42
CA PRO A 433 -13.37 -0.06 16.57
C PRO A 433 -14.74 -0.08 17.24
N GLY A 434 -15.13 -1.24 17.77
CA GLY A 434 -16.40 -1.43 18.49
C GLY A 434 -17.61 -1.66 17.58
N VAL A 435 -17.42 -1.72 16.25
CA VAL A 435 -18.50 -2.01 15.29
C VAL A 435 -18.80 -3.51 15.26
N CYS A 436 -20.07 -3.84 15.44
CA CYS A 436 -20.65 -5.16 15.24
C CYS A 436 -21.67 -5.09 14.09
N LEU A 437 -21.37 -5.81 13.00
CA LEU A 437 -22.27 -6.00 11.87
C LEU A 437 -23.01 -7.32 12.06
N GLU A 438 -24.34 -7.29 11.99
CA GLU A 438 -25.14 -8.51 11.95
C GLU A 438 -25.07 -9.18 10.57
N ARG A 439 -26.01 -10.07 10.27
CA ARG A 439 -26.04 -10.86 9.04
C ARG A 439 -26.45 -10.04 7.81
N ASN A 440 -25.87 -10.37 6.65
CA ASN A 440 -26.24 -9.84 5.33
C ASN A 440 -26.11 -8.30 5.26
N ILE A 441 -24.95 -7.78 5.65
CA ILE A 441 -24.61 -6.36 5.53
C ILE A 441 -23.72 -6.13 4.33
N LYS A 442 -24.06 -5.14 3.50
CA LYS A 442 -23.23 -4.68 2.37
C LYS A 442 -22.68 -3.29 2.66
N ILE A 443 -21.37 -3.11 2.62
CA ILE A 443 -20.72 -1.81 2.79
C ILE A 443 -20.07 -1.44 1.46
N GLY A 444 -20.59 -0.40 0.82
CA GLY A 444 -20.12 0.12 -0.44
C GLY A 444 -18.69 0.67 -0.37
N ALA A 445 -18.09 0.88 -1.52
CA ALA A 445 -16.76 1.47 -1.62
C ALA A 445 -16.74 2.88 -1.01
N VAL A 446 -15.58 3.30 -0.49
CA VAL A 446 -15.39 4.64 0.12
C VAL A 446 -16.49 4.96 1.15
N THR A 447 -16.62 4.10 2.15
CA THR A 447 -17.64 4.22 3.21
C THR A 447 -16.99 4.04 4.57
N ALA A 448 -17.24 4.97 5.48
CA ALA A 448 -16.80 4.87 6.88
C ALA A 448 -17.98 4.46 7.76
N VAL A 449 -17.78 3.45 8.61
CA VAL A 449 -18.80 2.95 9.55
C VAL A 449 -18.31 3.20 10.97
N ASP A 450 -19.05 4.03 11.72
CA ASP A 450 -18.71 4.46 13.09
C ASP A 450 -19.76 4.09 14.15
N LYS A 451 -20.86 3.42 13.78
CA LYS A 451 -21.91 2.98 14.70
C LYS A 451 -21.62 1.58 15.25
N ALA A 452 -21.77 1.44 16.57
CA ALA A 452 -21.43 0.21 17.29
C ALA A 452 -22.26 -1.02 16.87
N GLU A 453 -23.56 -0.88 16.57
CA GLU A 453 -24.41 -2.03 16.20
C GLU A 453 -25.21 -1.72 14.94
N ILE A 454 -25.11 -2.59 13.93
CA ILE A 454 -25.81 -2.49 12.65
C ILE A 454 -26.70 -3.71 12.45
N CYS A 455 -28.01 -3.49 12.39
CA CYS A 455 -28.99 -4.55 12.23
C CYS A 455 -28.95 -5.23 10.86
N GLU A 456 -29.40 -6.49 10.79
CA GLU A 456 -29.40 -7.32 9.58
C GLU A 456 -30.01 -6.67 8.33
N ASN A 457 -29.58 -7.16 7.17
CA ASN A 457 -30.18 -6.87 5.86
C ASN A 457 -30.12 -5.38 5.50
N GLN A 458 -28.92 -4.80 5.57
CA GLN A 458 -28.68 -3.41 5.23
C GLN A 458 -27.58 -3.26 4.19
N ILE A 459 -27.71 -2.22 3.37
CA ILE A 459 -26.63 -1.67 2.56
C ILE A 459 -26.25 -0.29 3.09
N MET A 460 -24.96 -0.06 3.20
CA MET A 460 -24.35 1.16 3.71
C MET A 460 -23.44 1.74 2.65
N PHE A 461 -23.51 3.05 2.41
CA PHE A 461 -22.60 3.72 1.51
C PHE A 461 -22.41 5.18 1.89
N GLY A 462 -21.21 5.70 1.67
CA GLY A 462 -20.92 7.12 1.77
C GLY A 462 -20.45 7.63 3.12
N ILE A 463 -20.25 8.95 3.15
CA ILE A 463 -19.67 9.76 4.22
C ILE A 463 -20.39 11.13 4.20
N PRO A 464 -21.31 11.39 5.14
CA PRO A 464 -21.72 10.50 6.23
C PRO A 464 -22.41 9.24 5.72
N CYS A 465 -22.30 8.16 6.48
CA CYS A 465 -22.81 6.85 6.07
C CYS A 465 -24.34 6.84 5.93
N ILE A 466 -24.83 6.51 4.72
CA ILE A 466 -26.24 6.36 4.40
C ILE A 466 -26.61 4.88 4.52
N GLN A 467 -27.68 4.57 5.25
CA GLN A 467 -28.19 3.20 5.46
C GLN A 467 -29.49 2.99 4.67
N LYS A 468 -29.60 1.85 4.00
CA LYS A 468 -30.84 1.39 3.36
C LYS A 468 -31.08 -0.08 3.65
N LYS A 469 -32.35 -0.47 3.80
CA LYS A 469 -32.72 -1.88 3.92
C LYS A 469 -32.58 -2.58 2.57
N ILE A 470 -32.13 -3.83 2.60
CA ILE A 470 -32.11 -4.73 1.45
C ILE A 470 -32.98 -5.94 1.72
N ALA A 471 -33.27 -6.70 0.67
CA ALA A 471 -34.02 -7.94 0.81
C ALA A 471 -33.25 -8.92 1.74
N PRO A 472 -33.97 -9.67 2.61
CA PRO A 472 -33.37 -10.74 3.38
C PRO A 472 -32.70 -11.75 2.46
N LEU A 473 -31.59 -12.31 2.92
CA LEU A 473 -30.95 -13.36 2.16
C LEU A 473 -31.71 -14.68 2.32
N GLU A 474 -32.18 -15.25 1.22
CA GLU A 474 -32.82 -16.57 1.23
C GLU A 474 -31.76 -17.69 1.24
N GLY A 475 -31.86 -18.59 2.22
CA GLY A 475 -30.96 -19.73 2.36
C GLY A 475 -29.72 -19.49 3.23
N VAL A 476 -28.90 -20.54 3.39
CA VAL A 476 -27.60 -20.45 4.08
C VAL A 476 -26.53 -20.22 3.01
N VAL A 477 -25.79 -19.12 3.13
CA VAL A 477 -24.57 -18.94 2.33
C VAL A 477 -23.50 -19.77 3.00
N HIS A 478 -23.18 -20.91 2.41
CA HIS A 478 -21.98 -21.63 2.80
C HIS A 478 -20.78 -20.99 2.11
N GLY A 479 -19.66 -20.89 2.83
CA GLY A 479 -18.38 -20.62 2.22
C GLY A 479 -18.10 -21.58 1.07
N SER A 480 -17.27 -21.15 0.12
CA SER A 480 -16.83 -22.00 -0.99
C SER A 480 -16.24 -23.32 -0.49
N ASN A 481 -16.25 -24.36 -1.33
CA ASN A 481 -15.62 -25.63 -0.96
C ASN A 481 -14.15 -25.40 -0.60
N LEU A 482 -13.75 -25.68 0.65
CA LEU A 482 -12.40 -25.38 1.14
C LEU A 482 -11.29 -25.97 0.26
N MET A 483 -11.47 -27.20 -0.24
CA MET A 483 -10.47 -27.84 -1.11
C MET A 483 -10.34 -27.11 -2.45
N LEU A 484 -11.46 -26.62 -2.99
CA LEU A 484 -11.45 -25.79 -4.19
C LEU A 484 -10.77 -24.45 -3.94
N VAL A 485 -11.05 -23.79 -2.81
CA VAL A 485 -10.40 -22.52 -2.43
C VAL A 485 -8.89 -22.70 -2.30
N ILE A 486 -8.43 -23.75 -1.60
CA ILE A 486 -7.00 -24.06 -1.47
C ILE A 486 -6.36 -24.24 -2.85
N LEU A 487 -7.02 -24.97 -3.76
CA LEU A 487 -6.51 -25.18 -5.10
C LEU A 487 -6.42 -23.87 -5.89
N GLN A 488 -7.48 -23.07 -5.86
CA GLN A 488 -7.55 -21.77 -6.54
C GLN A 488 -6.48 -20.81 -6.03
N ASP A 489 -6.36 -20.65 -4.72
CA ASP A 489 -5.33 -19.82 -4.10
C ASP A 489 -3.92 -20.28 -4.44
N SER A 490 -3.69 -21.60 -4.46
CA SER A 490 -2.39 -22.17 -4.85
C SER A 490 -2.03 -21.81 -6.30
N ILE A 491 -3.01 -21.84 -7.21
CA ILE A 491 -2.83 -21.44 -8.61
C ILE A 491 -2.53 -19.93 -8.70
N LEU A 492 -3.27 -19.09 -7.97
CA LEU A 492 -3.04 -17.64 -7.93
C LEU A 492 -1.64 -17.32 -7.41
N GLN A 493 -1.23 -17.94 -6.31
CA GLN A 493 0.13 -17.78 -5.78
C GLN A 493 1.19 -18.26 -6.77
N TYR A 494 0.99 -19.43 -7.39
CA TYR A 494 1.92 -19.96 -8.39
C TYR A 494 2.06 -19.01 -9.59
N SER A 495 0.95 -18.45 -10.07
CA SER A 495 0.95 -17.48 -11.17
C SER A 495 1.74 -16.22 -10.81
N ASN A 496 1.56 -15.68 -9.58
CA ASN A 496 2.32 -14.53 -9.10
C ASN A 496 3.81 -14.84 -9.01
N TRP A 497 4.19 -16.03 -8.56
CA TRP A 497 5.58 -16.45 -8.55
C TRP A 497 6.16 -16.59 -9.96
N LEU A 498 5.44 -17.23 -10.88
CA LEU A 498 5.90 -17.46 -12.25
C LEU A 498 6.11 -16.14 -13.01
N PHE A 499 5.15 -15.22 -12.92
CA PHE A 499 5.16 -14.00 -13.74
C PHE A 499 5.83 -12.80 -13.06
N ALA A 500 5.77 -12.70 -11.73
CA ALA A 500 6.37 -11.59 -10.99
C ALA A 500 7.59 -12.01 -10.17
N GLY A 501 7.54 -13.16 -9.49
CA GLY A 501 8.60 -13.61 -8.58
C GLY A 501 9.89 -14.04 -9.29
N ILE A 502 9.82 -15.06 -10.15
CA ILE A 502 10.98 -15.61 -10.89
C ILE A 502 11.72 -14.51 -11.64
N PRO A 503 11.06 -13.61 -12.40
CA PRO A 503 11.82 -12.63 -13.14
C PRO A 503 12.46 -11.55 -12.25
N ARG A 504 11.81 -11.16 -11.14
CA ARG A 504 12.44 -10.30 -10.12
C ARG A 504 13.71 -10.96 -9.58
N VAL A 505 13.63 -12.25 -9.24
CA VAL A 505 14.79 -13.04 -8.78
C VAL A 505 15.89 -13.09 -9.83
N LEU A 506 15.56 -13.36 -11.09
CA LEU A 506 16.53 -13.41 -12.19
C LEU A 506 17.21 -12.06 -12.39
N LEU A 507 16.46 -10.97 -12.36
CA LEU A 507 16.97 -9.61 -12.53
C LEU A 507 17.90 -9.21 -11.37
N MET A 508 17.49 -9.48 -10.12
CA MET A 508 18.31 -9.25 -8.94
C MET A 508 19.57 -10.11 -8.94
N SER A 509 19.46 -11.39 -9.34
CA SER A 509 20.59 -12.31 -9.45
C SER A 509 21.59 -11.87 -10.51
N LEU A 510 21.10 -11.35 -11.64
CA LEU A 510 21.95 -10.78 -12.68
C LEU A 510 22.68 -9.53 -12.17
N GLY A 511 21.97 -8.62 -11.49
CA GLY A 511 22.58 -7.44 -10.86
C GLY A 511 23.66 -7.82 -9.85
N LEU A 512 23.41 -8.81 -8.99
CA LEU A 512 24.38 -9.30 -8.04
C LEU A 512 25.57 -9.98 -8.73
N LEU A 513 25.35 -10.81 -9.75
CA LEU A 513 26.41 -11.46 -10.51
C LEU A 513 27.34 -10.45 -11.18
N VAL A 514 26.74 -9.39 -11.73
CA VAL A 514 27.47 -8.24 -12.24
C VAL A 514 28.35 -7.64 -11.15
N VAL A 515 27.78 -7.31 -9.98
CA VAL A 515 28.52 -6.74 -8.84
C VAL A 515 29.67 -7.66 -8.37
N LEU A 516 29.42 -8.96 -8.26
CA LEU A 516 30.41 -9.94 -7.77
C LEU A 516 31.56 -10.15 -8.76
N ASN A 517 31.32 -10.03 -10.08
CA ASN A 517 32.33 -10.25 -11.12
C ASN A 517 33.08 -8.98 -11.55
N MET A 518 32.80 -7.82 -10.94
CA MET A 518 33.47 -6.54 -11.20
C MET A 518 34.98 -6.50 -10.87
N SER A 519 35.63 -7.63 -10.57
CA SER A 519 37.10 -7.75 -10.47
C SER A 519 37.84 -7.64 -11.81
N HIS A 520 37.15 -7.81 -12.94
CA HIS A 520 37.74 -7.67 -14.28
C HIS A 520 37.26 -6.36 -14.94
N TRP A 521 38.16 -5.37 -14.96
CA TRP A 521 37.86 -3.94 -15.14
C TRP A 521 37.41 -3.54 -16.55
N GLY A 522 36.46 -2.61 -16.63
CA GLY A 522 36.06 -1.88 -17.85
C GLY A 522 34.74 -2.32 -18.47
N TRP A 523 34.73 -3.49 -19.11
CA TRP A 523 33.58 -3.94 -19.90
C TRP A 523 32.34 -4.27 -19.05
N LEU A 524 32.54 -4.80 -17.84
CA LEU A 524 31.43 -5.09 -16.92
C LEU A 524 30.76 -3.82 -16.39
N VAL A 525 31.51 -2.72 -16.21
CA VAL A 525 30.93 -1.42 -15.85
C VAL A 525 30.05 -0.91 -16.99
N LEU A 526 30.51 -1.04 -18.25
CA LEU A 526 29.70 -0.68 -19.43
C LEU A 526 28.45 -1.57 -19.55
N VAL A 527 28.56 -2.87 -19.32
CA VAL A 527 27.40 -3.79 -19.30
C VAL A 527 26.45 -3.48 -18.13
N SER A 528 26.96 -3.08 -16.97
CA SER A 528 26.12 -2.68 -15.82
C SER A 528 25.37 -1.38 -16.08
N VAL A 529 26.07 -0.39 -16.62
CA VAL A 529 25.55 0.98 -16.82
C VAL A 529 24.64 1.05 -18.04
N PHE A 530 24.94 0.30 -19.10
CA PHE A 530 24.20 0.33 -20.37
C PHE A 530 23.43 -0.96 -20.65
N GLY A 531 24.00 -2.13 -20.35
CA GLY A 531 23.36 -3.43 -20.60
C GLY A 531 22.21 -3.73 -19.63
N THR A 532 22.36 -3.48 -18.32
CA THR A 532 21.29 -3.75 -17.34
C THR A 532 20.01 -2.95 -17.64
N PRO A 533 20.05 -1.64 -17.93
CA PRO A 533 18.83 -0.91 -18.33
C PRO A 533 18.16 -1.47 -19.59
N ILE A 534 18.94 -1.90 -20.59
CA ILE A 534 18.41 -2.52 -21.81
C ILE A 534 17.72 -3.85 -21.46
N LEU A 535 18.35 -4.68 -20.63
CA LEU A 535 17.77 -5.95 -20.19
C LEU A 535 16.49 -5.73 -19.35
N CYS A 536 16.48 -4.72 -18.47
CA CYS A 536 15.27 -4.31 -17.75
C CYS A 536 14.16 -3.89 -18.72
N LEU A 537 14.49 -3.14 -19.78
CA LEU A 537 13.52 -2.71 -20.79
C LEU A 537 12.98 -3.88 -21.61
N LEU A 538 13.85 -4.79 -22.06
CA LEU A 538 13.44 -6.00 -22.77
C LEU A 538 12.55 -6.89 -21.91
N TYR A 539 12.90 -7.03 -20.62
CA TYR A 539 12.09 -7.72 -19.63
C TYR A 539 10.72 -7.04 -19.45
N ALA A 540 10.69 -5.71 -19.31
CA ALA A 540 9.46 -4.94 -19.20
C ALA A 540 8.54 -5.21 -20.40
N VAL A 541 9.05 -5.10 -21.63
CA VAL A 541 8.29 -5.40 -22.85
C VAL A 541 7.78 -6.84 -22.85
N LEU A 542 8.63 -7.81 -22.50
CA LEU A 542 8.25 -9.22 -22.45
C LEU A 542 7.08 -9.47 -21.49
N VAL A 543 7.13 -8.92 -20.27
CA VAL A 543 6.08 -9.08 -19.26
C VAL A 543 4.76 -8.47 -19.72
N LEU A 544 4.81 -7.26 -20.30
CA LEU A 544 3.62 -6.60 -20.83
C LEU A 544 2.99 -7.44 -21.95
N CYS A 545 3.81 -7.93 -22.89
CA CYS A 545 3.35 -8.79 -23.98
C CYS A 545 2.74 -10.10 -23.47
N ILE A 546 3.38 -10.78 -22.51
CA ILE A 546 2.85 -12.00 -21.90
C ILE A 546 1.50 -11.74 -21.22
N GLY A 547 1.38 -10.65 -20.46
CA GLY A 547 0.12 -10.27 -19.82
C GLY A 547 -1.02 -10.07 -20.83
N VAL A 548 -0.75 -9.33 -21.91
CA VAL A 548 -1.70 -9.13 -23.02
C VAL A 548 -2.09 -10.47 -23.65
N CYS A 549 -1.11 -11.30 -24.03
CA CYS A 549 -1.36 -12.60 -24.64
C CYS A 549 -2.20 -13.50 -23.74
N LEU A 550 -1.87 -13.60 -22.45
CA LEU A 550 -2.60 -14.45 -21.51
C LEU A 550 -4.03 -13.97 -21.31
N LYS A 551 -4.28 -12.67 -21.25
CA LYS A 551 -5.66 -12.14 -21.20
C LYS A 551 -6.46 -12.61 -22.42
N TRP A 552 -5.92 -12.47 -23.63
CA TRP A 552 -6.63 -12.87 -24.85
C TRP A 552 -6.84 -14.38 -24.98
N VAL A 553 -5.89 -15.19 -24.50
CA VAL A 553 -5.99 -16.67 -24.52
C VAL A 553 -6.94 -17.20 -23.45
N LEU A 554 -6.89 -16.66 -22.23
CA LEU A 554 -7.64 -17.20 -21.09
C LEU A 554 -9.10 -16.74 -21.06
N ILE A 555 -9.36 -15.45 -21.35
CA ILE A 555 -10.71 -14.87 -21.20
C ILE A 555 -11.25 -14.21 -22.47
N GLY A 556 -10.36 -13.78 -23.38
CA GLY A 556 -10.77 -13.09 -24.60
C GLY A 556 -11.32 -11.68 -24.31
N LYS A 557 -12.57 -11.39 -24.72
CA LYS A 557 -13.24 -10.11 -24.45
C LYS A 557 -14.22 -10.25 -23.28
N PHE A 558 -14.15 -9.34 -22.33
CA PHE A 558 -15.24 -9.16 -21.38
C PHE A 558 -16.51 -8.71 -22.12
N LYS A 559 -17.65 -9.29 -21.74
CA LYS A 559 -18.97 -8.95 -22.30
C LYS A 559 -19.86 -8.44 -21.19
N GLU A 560 -20.68 -7.44 -21.50
CA GLU A 560 -21.72 -6.98 -20.60
C GLU A 560 -22.67 -8.12 -20.24
N GLY A 561 -23.10 -8.16 -18.97
CA GLY A 561 -23.98 -9.19 -18.43
C GLY A 561 -23.31 -10.06 -17.37
N GLU A 562 -23.89 -11.22 -17.12
CA GLU A 562 -23.41 -12.14 -16.09
C GLU A 562 -22.21 -12.96 -16.58
N MET A 563 -21.13 -12.97 -15.81
CA MET A 563 -19.96 -13.80 -16.08
C MET A 563 -19.98 -15.08 -15.25
N GLY A 564 -19.74 -16.22 -15.91
CA GLY A 564 -19.87 -17.55 -15.30
C GLY A 564 -18.69 -18.05 -14.45
N SER A 565 -17.53 -17.36 -14.42
CA SER A 565 -16.38 -17.81 -13.63
C SER A 565 -15.64 -16.66 -12.94
N PHE A 566 -15.92 -16.46 -11.65
CA PHE A 566 -15.18 -15.53 -10.79
C PHE A 566 -13.69 -15.87 -10.72
N PHE A 567 -13.33 -17.14 -10.58
CA PHE A 567 -11.93 -17.56 -10.48
C PHE A 567 -11.12 -17.25 -11.74
N LEU A 568 -11.68 -17.46 -12.94
CA LEU A 568 -10.97 -17.15 -14.18
C LEU A 568 -10.75 -15.64 -14.32
N TRP A 569 -11.76 -14.84 -13.93
CA TRP A 569 -11.64 -13.39 -13.85
C TRP A 569 -10.54 -12.98 -12.87
N GLU A 570 -10.51 -13.56 -11.68
CA GLU A 570 -9.52 -13.27 -10.64
C GLU A 570 -8.11 -13.66 -11.09
N LEU A 571 -7.94 -14.83 -11.71
CA LEU A 571 -6.64 -15.29 -12.21
C LEU A 571 -6.06 -14.33 -13.26
N VAL A 572 -6.88 -13.89 -14.22
CA VAL A 572 -6.43 -12.95 -15.25
C VAL A 572 -6.07 -11.60 -14.62
N ASN A 573 -6.90 -11.08 -13.72
CA ASN A 573 -6.63 -9.81 -13.06
C ASN A 573 -5.40 -9.88 -12.14
N ASN A 574 -5.20 -10.98 -11.43
CA ASN A 574 -4.01 -11.21 -10.62
C ASN A 574 -2.73 -11.19 -11.48
N ILE A 575 -2.77 -11.81 -12.66
CA ILE A 575 -1.64 -11.77 -13.61
C ILE A 575 -1.40 -10.35 -14.13
N LEU A 576 -2.44 -9.63 -14.55
CA LEU A 576 -2.32 -8.29 -15.13
C LEU A 576 -1.90 -7.22 -14.11
N HIS A 577 -2.44 -7.29 -12.90
CA HIS A 577 -2.17 -6.31 -11.83
C HIS A 577 -0.99 -6.70 -10.93
N GLY A 578 -0.43 -7.89 -11.11
CA GLY A 578 0.84 -8.31 -10.54
C GLY A 578 2.03 -7.73 -11.31
N ALA A 579 2.61 -8.52 -12.22
CA ALA A 579 3.86 -8.14 -12.90
C ALA A 579 3.71 -6.97 -13.90
N PRO A 580 2.74 -6.97 -14.84
CA PRO A 580 2.58 -5.90 -15.81
C PRO A 580 2.37 -4.52 -15.18
N ARG A 581 1.46 -4.40 -14.19
CA ARG A 581 1.29 -3.15 -13.43
C ARG A 581 2.58 -2.70 -12.75
N SER A 582 3.31 -3.62 -12.10
CA SER A 582 4.59 -3.27 -11.46
C SER A 582 5.60 -2.68 -12.45
N VAL A 583 5.63 -3.19 -13.68
CA VAL A 583 6.46 -2.67 -14.77
C VAL A 583 5.98 -1.29 -15.22
N LEU A 584 4.67 -1.10 -15.40
CA LEU A 584 4.10 0.20 -15.76
C LEU A 584 4.40 1.27 -14.70
N CYS A 585 4.29 0.94 -13.41
CA CYS A 585 4.64 1.85 -12.32
C CYS A 585 6.14 2.15 -12.26
N ALA A 586 7.00 1.15 -12.53
CA ALA A 586 8.45 1.35 -12.53
C ALA A 586 8.94 2.21 -13.71
N VAL A 587 8.30 2.08 -14.88
CA VAL A 587 8.62 2.87 -16.08
C VAL A 587 7.95 4.25 -16.04
N ASP A 588 6.76 4.34 -15.45
CA ASP A 588 5.95 5.55 -15.24
C ASP A 588 5.73 6.41 -16.51
N LEU A 589 5.54 5.74 -17.66
CA LEU A 589 5.22 6.40 -18.93
C LEU A 589 3.72 6.31 -19.21
N LYS A 590 2.98 7.40 -18.99
CA LYS A 590 1.52 7.44 -19.16
C LYS A 590 1.05 6.99 -20.56
N PRO A 591 1.72 7.35 -21.68
CA PRO A 591 1.37 6.82 -23.00
C PRO A 591 1.53 5.30 -23.12
N LEU A 592 2.51 4.70 -22.42
CA LEU A 592 2.71 3.25 -22.38
C LEU A 592 1.57 2.58 -21.60
N THR A 593 1.12 3.18 -20.49
CA THR A 593 -0.05 2.72 -19.74
C THR A 593 -1.31 2.72 -20.63
N SER A 594 -1.58 3.83 -21.33
CA SER A 594 -2.70 3.91 -22.26
C SER A 594 -2.60 2.88 -23.39
N LEU A 595 -1.40 2.69 -23.98
CA LEU A 595 -1.17 1.67 -24.99
C LEU A 595 -1.45 0.26 -24.45
N PHE A 596 -0.97 -0.07 -23.26
CA PHE A 596 -1.17 -1.37 -22.64
C PHE A 596 -2.66 -1.68 -22.46
N TYR A 597 -3.44 -0.76 -21.90
CA TYR A 597 -4.90 -0.97 -21.74
C TYR A 597 -5.65 -0.99 -23.07
N ARG A 598 -5.21 -0.25 -24.10
CA ARG A 598 -5.75 -0.39 -25.47
C ARG A 598 -5.51 -1.80 -26.04
N LEU A 599 -4.32 -2.36 -25.82
CA LEU A 599 -4.00 -3.74 -26.23
C LEU A 599 -4.83 -4.78 -25.45
N LEU A 600 -5.23 -4.46 -24.23
CA LEU A 600 -6.20 -5.26 -23.47
C LEU A 600 -7.66 -5.05 -23.92
N GLY A 601 -7.93 -4.08 -24.79
CA GLY A 601 -9.23 -3.85 -25.42
C GLY A 601 -9.98 -2.58 -24.99
N ALA A 602 -9.41 -1.79 -24.08
CA ALA A 602 -10.01 -0.50 -23.68
C ALA A 602 -10.02 0.50 -24.84
N LYS A 603 -11.05 1.36 -24.85
CA LYS A 603 -11.16 2.46 -25.81
C LYS A 603 -10.62 3.73 -25.18
N ILE A 604 -9.35 4.04 -25.40
CA ILE A 604 -8.68 5.19 -24.77
C ILE A 604 -8.30 6.19 -25.85
N GLY A 605 -8.79 7.43 -25.71
CA GLY A 605 -8.53 8.57 -26.59
C GLY A 605 -7.07 9.03 -26.62
N GLU A 606 -6.79 10.08 -27.38
CA GLU A 606 -5.48 10.71 -27.47
C GLU A 606 -5.16 11.58 -26.25
N ARG A 607 -3.87 11.73 -25.94
CA ARG A 607 -3.36 12.59 -24.85
C ARG A 607 -3.96 12.34 -23.47
N VAL A 608 -4.53 11.15 -23.26
CA VAL A 608 -5.01 10.70 -21.94
C VAL A 608 -3.85 10.54 -20.98
N HIS A 609 -3.93 11.25 -19.84
CA HIS A 609 -3.05 11.04 -18.71
C HIS A 609 -3.61 9.90 -17.86
N LEU A 610 -3.10 8.68 -18.08
CA LEU A 610 -3.50 7.49 -17.34
C LEU A 610 -2.39 7.08 -16.37
N ASP A 611 -2.59 7.33 -15.09
CA ASP A 611 -1.62 6.94 -14.07
C ASP A 611 -1.49 5.41 -13.97
N PRO A 612 -0.28 4.82 -13.94
CA PRO A 612 -0.11 3.37 -13.87
C PRO A 612 -0.64 2.76 -12.56
N ASN A 613 -0.85 3.55 -11.50
CA ASN A 613 -1.47 3.06 -10.27
C ASN A 613 -3.00 3.05 -10.31
N CYS A 614 -3.65 3.57 -11.36
CA CYS A 614 -5.09 3.38 -11.52
C CYS A 614 -5.44 1.89 -11.68
N LEU A 615 -6.65 1.51 -11.28
CA LEU A 615 -7.12 0.15 -11.34
C LEU A 615 -8.27 0.03 -12.36
N ILE A 616 -7.98 -0.64 -13.47
CA ILE A 616 -8.96 -1.02 -14.51
C ILE A 616 -8.87 -2.53 -14.67
N LEU A 617 -9.91 -3.25 -14.25
CA LEU A 617 -9.92 -4.72 -14.25
C LEU A 617 -10.49 -5.27 -15.57
N GLU A 618 -11.61 -4.73 -16.04
CA GLU A 618 -12.24 -5.16 -17.31
C GLU A 618 -12.00 -4.13 -18.42
N ALA A 619 -10.77 -4.11 -18.95
CA ALA A 619 -10.34 -3.14 -19.95
C ALA A 619 -11.32 -2.99 -21.13
N ASP A 620 -11.83 -4.09 -21.71
CA ASP A 620 -12.75 -4.05 -22.86
C ASP A 620 -14.07 -3.29 -22.62
N LEU A 621 -14.48 -3.16 -21.36
CA LEU A 621 -15.71 -2.50 -20.94
C LEU A 621 -15.49 -1.05 -20.51
N THR A 622 -14.25 -0.56 -20.59
CA THR A 622 -13.87 0.80 -20.21
C THR A 622 -13.62 1.66 -21.45
N SER A 623 -14.24 2.84 -21.51
CA SER A 623 -13.92 3.87 -22.51
C SER A 623 -13.54 5.19 -21.84
N ILE A 624 -12.45 5.80 -22.30
CA ILE A 624 -11.89 7.07 -21.82
C ILE A 624 -11.68 7.98 -23.03
N GLY A 625 -12.27 9.17 -23.02
CA GLY A 625 -12.18 10.18 -24.08
C GLY A 625 -10.81 10.85 -24.20
N ASP A 626 -10.68 11.75 -25.17
CA ASP A 626 -9.45 12.50 -25.44
C ASP A 626 -9.15 13.52 -24.32
N ASP A 627 -7.87 13.82 -24.10
CA ASP A 627 -7.40 14.85 -23.15
C ASP A 627 -7.84 14.63 -21.68
N THR A 628 -8.29 13.41 -21.36
CA THR A 628 -8.80 13.05 -20.03
C THR A 628 -7.69 12.67 -19.06
N TRP A 629 -7.88 13.04 -17.78
CA TRP A 629 -6.95 12.78 -16.69
C TRP A 629 -7.53 11.77 -15.71
N VAL A 630 -6.80 10.68 -15.48
CA VAL A 630 -7.15 9.63 -14.52
C VAL A 630 -5.98 9.47 -13.56
N GLU A 631 -6.17 10.00 -12.35
CA GLU A 631 -5.11 10.11 -11.35
C GLU A 631 -4.83 8.79 -10.61
N SER A 632 -3.73 8.77 -9.85
CA SER A 632 -3.26 7.59 -9.13
C SER A 632 -4.32 6.99 -8.20
N PHE A 633 -4.29 5.66 -8.10
CA PHE A 633 -5.19 4.88 -7.24
C PHE A 633 -6.69 5.06 -7.53
N SER A 634 -7.10 5.83 -8.56
CA SER A 634 -8.49 5.82 -8.99
C SER A 634 -8.88 4.42 -9.50
N THR A 635 -10.14 4.04 -9.31
CA THR A 635 -10.63 2.70 -9.64
C THR A 635 -11.84 2.80 -10.54
N LEU A 636 -11.76 2.20 -11.73
CA LEU A 636 -12.86 2.12 -12.69
C LEU A 636 -13.37 0.68 -12.74
N PHE A 637 -14.42 0.38 -11.99
CA PHE A 637 -15.00 -0.96 -11.93
C PHE A 637 -16.07 -1.14 -12.98
N CYS A 638 -15.93 -2.19 -13.80
CA CYS A 638 -17.00 -2.62 -14.69
C CYS A 638 -17.71 -3.87 -14.16
N HIS A 639 -17.54 -4.22 -12.88
CA HIS A 639 -18.21 -5.35 -12.25
C HIS A 639 -18.82 -5.02 -10.88
N THR A 640 -19.94 -5.66 -10.56
CA THR A 640 -20.43 -5.78 -9.18
C THR A 640 -20.39 -7.24 -8.75
N PHE A 641 -20.02 -7.49 -7.49
CA PHE A 641 -19.93 -8.83 -6.94
C PHE A 641 -21.16 -9.18 -6.08
N ASN A 642 -21.89 -10.21 -6.49
CA ASN A 642 -23.01 -10.76 -5.74
C ASN A 642 -22.74 -12.23 -5.40
N TYR A 643 -22.01 -12.47 -4.30
CA TYR A 643 -21.63 -13.77 -3.71
C TYR A 643 -20.84 -14.73 -4.62
N SER A 644 -21.38 -15.11 -5.77
CA SER A 644 -20.76 -16.05 -6.72
C SER A 644 -20.81 -15.57 -8.17
N LYS A 645 -21.51 -14.47 -8.44
CA LYS A 645 -21.73 -13.94 -9.79
C LYS A 645 -21.15 -12.55 -9.92
N LEU A 646 -20.39 -12.35 -10.99
CA LEU A 646 -19.97 -11.03 -11.44
C LEU A 646 -20.98 -10.54 -12.47
N GLN A 647 -21.60 -9.41 -12.16
CA GLN A 647 -22.42 -8.68 -13.14
C GLN A 647 -21.55 -7.58 -13.73
N LEU A 648 -21.34 -7.64 -15.04
CA LEU A 648 -20.48 -6.72 -15.77
C LEU A 648 -21.29 -5.63 -16.47
N LEU A 649 -20.92 -4.37 -16.27
CA LEU A 649 -21.51 -3.19 -16.93
C LEU A 649 -20.39 -2.23 -17.36
N PRO A 650 -20.47 -1.63 -18.55
CA PRO A 650 -19.43 -0.74 -19.04
C PRO A 650 -19.34 0.57 -18.24
N VAL A 651 -18.14 1.15 -18.21
CA VAL A 651 -17.88 2.50 -17.67
C VAL A 651 -17.39 3.40 -18.79
N LYS A 652 -17.95 4.61 -18.86
CA LYS A 652 -17.58 5.61 -19.85
C LYS A 652 -17.13 6.91 -19.19
N VAL A 653 -15.98 7.41 -19.62
CA VAL A 653 -15.42 8.71 -19.23
C VAL A 653 -15.25 9.53 -20.51
N GLY A 654 -15.84 10.72 -20.54
CA GLY A 654 -15.83 11.66 -21.66
C GLY A 654 -14.47 12.29 -21.93
N ASN A 655 -14.46 13.29 -22.80
CA ASN A 655 -13.29 14.09 -23.17
C ASN A 655 -13.02 15.19 -22.14
N ASN A 656 -11.75 15.55 -21.95
CA ASN A 656 -11.35 16.61 -21.01
C ASN A 656 -11.92 16.41 -19.57
N ALA A 657 -12.22 15.16 -19.22
CA ALA A 657 -12.72 14.81 -17.90
C ALA A 657 -11.55 14.58 -16.93
N VAL A 658 -11.81 14.70 -15.63
CA VAL A 658 -10.81 14.46 -14.58
C VAL A 658 -11.38 13.45 -13.58
N VAL A 659 -10.70 12.33 -13.38
CA VAL A 659 -10.99 11.34 -12.33
C VAL A 659 -9.91 11.47 -11.26
N GLY A 660 -10.23 12.20 -10.20
CA GLY A 660 -9.28 12.53 -9.13
C GLY A 660 -8.79 11.33 -8.32
N GLN A 661 -7.66 11.51 -7.64
CA GLN A 661 -6.95 10.48 -6.89
C GLN A 661 -7.87 9.69 -5.94
N ASN A 662 -7.71 8.37 -5.87
CA ASN A 662 -8.53 7.47 -5.03
C ASN A 662 -10.06 7.49 -5.29
N SER A 663 -10.54 8.14 -6.34
CA SER A 663 -11.96 8.08 -6.70
C SER A 663 -12.35 6.67 -7.14
N VAL A 664 -13.60 6.28 -6.86
CA VAL A 664 -14.15 4.98 -7.24
C VAL A 664 -15.35 5.19 -8.15
N VAL A 665 -15.25 4.70 -9.38
CA VAL A 665 -16.33 4.71 -10.37
C VAL A 665 -16.90 3.30 -10.46
N LEU A 666 -18.15 3.15 -10.03
CA LEU A 666 -18.84 1.86 -10.04
C LEU A 666 -19.45 1.53 -11.42
N PRO A 667 -19.89 0.28 -11.64
CA PRO A 667 -20.28 -0.20 -12.96
C PRO A 667 -21.52 0.54 -13.52
N GLY A 668 -21.55 0.68 -14.85
CA GLY A 668 -22.63 1.37 -15.56
C GLY A 668 -22.52 2.90 -15.52
N CYS A 669 -21.51 3.46 -14.86
CA CYS A 669 -21.38 4.91 -14.77
C CYS A 669 -20.97 5.57 -16.10
N VAL A 670 -21.50 6.77 -16.31
CA VAL A 670 -21.13 7.67 -17.42
C VAL A 670 -20.71 9.01 -16.85
N ILE A 671 -19.49 9.43 -17.17
CA ILE A 671 -18.95 10.76 -16.88
C ILE A 671 -18.89 11.49 -18.22
N ASP A 672 -19.64 12.56 -18.40
CA ASP A 672 -19.61 13.35 -19.63
C ASP A 672 -18.32 14.17 -19.76
N ASP A 673 -18.18 14.80 -20.93
CA ASP A 673 -17.10 15.73 -21.22
C ASP A 673 -17.06 16.88 -20.19
N ASP A 674 -15.86 17.46 -19.98
CA ASP A 674 -15.64 18.62 -19.12
C ASP A 674 -16.12 18.44 -17.65
N THR A 675 -16.17 17.19 -17.18
CA THR A 675 -16.62 16.84 -15.83
C THR A 675 -15.44 16.41 -14.95
N GLU A 676 -15.37 16.94 -13.73
CA GLU A 676 -14.28 16.67 -12.79
C GLU A 676 -14.80 15.93 -11.54
N LEU A 677 -14.13 14.86 -11.16
CA LEU A 677 -14.26 14.23 -9.85
C LEU A 677 -13.09 14.69 -8.97
N CYS A 678 -13.39 15.34 -7.85
CA CYS A 678 -12.40 15.61 -6.81
C CYS A 678 -11.79 14.31 -6.27
N PRO A 679 -10.62 14.36 -5.62
CA PRO A 679 -10.07 13.21 -4.91
C PRO A 679 -11.08 12.55 -3.96
N LEU A 680 -10.98 11.23 -3.85
CA LEU A 680 -11.76 10.40 -2.94
C LEU A 680 -13.29 10.47 -3.18
N THR A 681 -13.71 10.67 -4.43
CA THR A 681 -15.12 10.76 -4.82
C THR A 681 -15.64 9.40 -5.29
N ALA A 682 -16.85 9.02 -4.88
CA ALA A 682 -17.44 7.72 -5.24
C ALA A 682 -18.73 7.88 -6.05
N LEU A 683 -18.75 7.34 -7.27
CA LEU A 683 -19.96 7.20 -8.08
C LEU A 683 -20.66 5.88 -7.76
N LEU A 684 -21.96 5.94 -7.51
CA LEU A 684 -22.84 4.79 -7.33
C LEU A 684 -23.17 4.12 -8.68
N PRO A 685 -23.55 2.82 -8.70
CA PRO A 685 -23.80 2.12 -9.95
C PRO A 685 -24.85 2.82 -10.84
N ASN A 686 -24.61 2.83 -12.14
CA ASN A 686 -25.46 3.45 -13.17
C ASN A 686 -25.66 4.97 -13.03
N GLN A 687 -24.80 5.68 -12.28
CA GLN A 687 -24.85 7.14 -12.25
C GLN A 687 -24.34 7.75 -13.55
N HIS A 688 -25.06 8.76 -14.04
CA HIS A 688 -24.63 9.61 -15.13
C HIS A 688 -24.43 11.02 -14.56
N ILE A 689 -23.20 11.53 -14.65
CA ILE A 689 -22.86 12.89 -14.22
C ILE A 689 -22.39 13.72 -15.41
N SER A 690 -22.70 15.02 -15.37
CA SER A 690 -22.44 15.93 -16.47
C SER A 690 -22.26 17.35 -15.96
N GLY A 691 -21.25 18.04 -16.47
CA GLY A 691 -21.02 19.47 -16.27
C GLY A 691 -20.65 19.84 -14.83
N GLY A 692 -19.37 20.15 -14.62
CA GLY A 692 -18.87 20.71 -13.36
C GLY A 692 -18.06 19.74 -12.52
N THR A 693 -17.81 20.14 -11.26
CA THR A 693 -16.95 19.41 -10.33
C THR A 693 -17.80 18.67 -9.30
N PHE A 694 -17.54 17.38 -9.09
CA PHE A 694 -18.22 16.51 -8.14
C PHE A 694 -17.30 16.10 -7.00
N THR A 695 -17.87 15.92 -5.81
CA THR A 695 -17.09 15.55 -4.62
C THR A 695 -17.92 14.74 -3.62
N GLY A 696 -17.23 13.94 -2.81
CA GLY A 696 -17.81 13.16 -1.72
C GLY A 696 -18.18 11.73 -2.10
N SER A 697 -18.72 11.01 -1.11
CA SER A 697 -19.23 9.66 -1.28
C SER A 697 -20.61 9.61 -0.61
N PRO A 698 -21.72 9.43 -1.34
CA PRO A 698 -21.83 9.49 -2.80
C PRO A 698 -21.39 10.84 -3.38
N ALA A 699 -20.97 10.84 -4.65
CA ALA A 699 -20.62 12.06 -5.35
C ALA A 699 -21.82 13.03 -5.42
N THR A 700 -21.55 14.29 -5.12
CA THR A 700 -22.50 15.40 -5.23
C THR A 700 -21.87 16.55 -6.02
N LEU A 701 -22.68 17.29 -6.77
CA LEU A 701 -22.20 18.46 -7.51
C LEU A 701 -21.71 19.50 -6.49
N LYS A 702 -20.47 19.94 -6.66
CA LYS A 702 -19.87 20.98 -5.84
C LYS A 702 -20.50 22.32 -6.19
N SER A 703 -21.07 23.00 -5.20
CA SER A 703 -21.52 24.38 -5.35
C SER A 703 -20.32 25.27 -5.71
N PRO A 704 -20.44 26.19 -6.68
CA PRO A 704 -19.38 27.15 -6.94
C PRO A 704 -19.09 27.95 -5.66
N CYS A 705 -17.82 27.94 -5.22
CA CYS A 705 -17.37 28.66 -4.04
C CYS A 705 -17.36 30.18 -4.24
#